data_AF-A0A8S4GDQ0-F1
#
_entry.id   AF-A0A8S4GDQ0-F1
#
_cell.length_a   1.000
_cell.length_b   1.000
_cell.length_c   1.000
_cell.angle_alpha   90.00
_cell.angle_beta   90.00
_cell.angle_gamma   90.00
#
_symmetry.space_group_name_H-M   'P 1'
#
loop_
_entity.id
_entity.type
_entity.pdbx_description
1 polymer ?
#
loop_
_entity_poly.entity_id
_entity_poly.type
_entity_poly.pdbx_seq_one_letter_code
_entity_poly.pdbx_strand_id
1 'polypeptide(L)'
;MADDGCMAVCQLSEQPMDCQFHPRANQLAACDLAGRVTVFSYKGCEANECLRFSPHKKSIRSLQYVSGGAQLATGCADGSICVSDVETGKALRKDLAESAGSDDAEGVMRLLSLDGENLVAAGDEGGAVALYDVRQQGRAWRLEVHDDFVTDLVLNEREAQVVSSSGDGTLGVISSRKGKLKARSETDADDEMLSLALARGGSKVLVGCQSGVISIFSWGYWNDCSDRFPGHPSSVDAIAAYDDSTIVTGSSDGLIRVLTVLPNRMVGVVGEHMDCPIERLAISADKCVLASASHDETVRLWDIEGLDDDDGDAEDGLEGGAAAEGGVGVGAGGGADDDDGEDSDDSDAPKRKQKGKRKKAPKGGSLSVLGKEEAKRKKGPGKSGNFFSDLLLHAAGFYTVRDLYHLKPVDLSRQVAGADGGGTGGLGGGRSAAQMLDTEKARGHVITFSNEFDGLLGGGVPVGQVTEFCGVPGVGKTQLGMQLAVDVQIPSEFGGLAGKAVYVDTEGSFMVERAQEIAAACVRHLSRLASATQSAERRAAAQAVTERALMAGIHYYRVHDHTEQLAVVEQMPAFLDAHPDVRLLVLDSVTFHFRQGFSDMAMRTRVLVQMAQRLVALAEDRNVAVVLMNQVTTKFTGEGLSRLVPALGDSWAHAATNRVILFWQGSQRFAHMYKSASLPARTVPYFVTADGIRGARRKKRAADGGAGPPGGEAGAADGAGAKRQQ
;
A
#
# COMPACT_ATOMS: atom_id res chain seq x y z
N MET A 1 6.48 42.89 -17.25
CA MET A 1 5.89 41.77 -16.50
C MET A 1 6.49 40.53 -17.12
N ALA A 2 7.43 39.92 -16.42
CA ALA A 2 8.17 38.71 -16.79
C ALA A 2 8.93 38.31 -15.52
N ASP A 3 8.76 37.07 -15.06
CA ASP A 3 9.63 36.36 -14.10
C ASP A 3 9.15 34.91 -13.82
N ASP A 4 7.94 34.52 -14.26
CA ASP A 4 7.32 33.22 -13.92
C ASP A 4 7.81 31.98 -14.72
N GLY A 5 8.89 32.08 -15.51
CA GLY A 5 9.45 30.95 -16.31
C GLY A 5 8.62 30.46 -17.51
N CYS A 6 7.35 30.86 -17.63
CA CYS A 6 6.50 30.54 -18.79
C CYS A 6 7.05 31.14 -20.09
N MET A 7 7.24 30.30 -21.12
CA MET A 7 7.68 30.72 -22.46
C MET A 7 6.57 31.44 -23.21
N ALA A 8 5.37 30.84 -23.28
CA ALA A 8 4.26 31.34 -24.08
C ALA A 8 2.91 30.85 -23.53
N VAL A 9 1.86 31.65 -23.75
CA VAL A 9 0.49 31.35 -23.27
C VAL A 9 -0.43 31.17 -24.48
N CYS A 10 -0.92 29.96 -24.69
CA CYS A 10 -1.96 29.64 -25.67
C CYS A 10 -3.34 29.84 -25.02
N GLN A 11 -3.95 31.01 -25.22
CA GLN A 11 -5.31 31.27 -24.73
C GLN A 11 -6.33 30.41 -25.51
N LEU A 12 -7.17 29.66 -24.79
CA LEU A 12 -8.38 29.06 -25.36
C LEU A 12 -9.60 29.91 -25.00
N SER A 13 -10.75 29.59 -25.63
CA SER A 13 -12.00 30.37 -25.52
C SER A 13 -13.06 29.71 -24.64
N GLU A 14 -12.70 28.60 -23.99
CA GLU A 14 -13.36 27.88 -22.89
C GLU A 14 -12.24 27.02 -22.25
N GLN A 15 -12.48 26.43 -21.07
CA GLN A 15 -11.55 25.54 -20.36
C GLN A 15 -10.94 24.44 -21.28
N PRO A 16 -9.59 24.37 -21.38
CA PRO A 16 -8.84 23.25 -21.92
C PRO A 16 -9.12 21.91 -21.21
N MET A 17 -9.15 20.82 -21.97
CA MET A 17 -9.33 19.44 -21.47
C MET A 17 -8.15 18.52 -21.77
N ASP A 18 -7.51 18.67 -22.94
CA ASP A 18 -6.36 17.86 -23.35
C ASP A 18 -5.44 18.69 -24.25
N CYS A 19 -4.14 18.37 -24.24
CA CYS A 19 -3.17 18.98 -25.15
C CYS A 19 -2.08 18.00 -25.54
N GLN A 20 -1.59 18.11 -26.78
CA GLN A 20 -0.56 17.21 -27.31
C GLN A 20 0.28 17.91 -28.37
N PHE A 21 1.60 17.68 -28.34
CA PHE A 21 2.52 18.13 -29.37
C PHE A 21 2.43 17.25 -30.62
N HIS A 22 2.57 17.87 -31.80
CA HIS A 22 2.66 17.14 -33.06
C HIS A 22 3.99 16.36 -33.13
N PRO A 23 3.99 15.06 -33.49
CA PRO A 23 5.15 14.17 -33.30
C PRO A 23 6.39 14.48 -34.16
N ARG A 24 6.31 15.45 -35.08
CA ARG A 24 7.38 15.79 -36.05
C ARG A 24 7.51 17.29 -36.36
N ALA A 25 6.79 18.18 -35.67
CA ALA A 25 6.77 19.61 -35.97
C ALA A 25 6.41 20.43 -34.74
N ASN A 26 6.84 21.70 -34.72
CA ASN A 26 6.59 22.64 -33.63
C ASN A 26 5.14 23.16 -33.68
N GLN A 27 4.20 22.24 -33.44
CA GLN A 27 2.78 22.47 -33.30
C GLN A 27 2.25 21.79 -32.03
N LEU A 28 1.22 22.41 -31.44
CA LEU A 28 0.49 21.94 -30.26
C LEU A 28 -1.00 21.96 -30.59
N ALA A 29 -1.68 20.82 -30.48
CA ALA A 29 -3.13 20.76 -30.49
C ALA A 29 -3.66 20.81 -29.06
N ALA A 30 -4.73 21.59 -28.84
CA ALA A 30 -5.48 21.65 -27.59
C ALA A 30 -7.00 21.60 -27.87
N CYS A 31 -7.79 21.03 -26.97
CA CYS A 31 -9.26 20.96 -27.08
C CYS A 31 -9.98 21.49 -25.84
N ASP A 32 -11.24 21.89 -26.00
CA ASP A 32 -12.03 22.54 -24.95
C ASP A 32 -13.43 21.94 -24.68
N LEU A 33 -14.07 22.43 -23.60
CA LEU A 33 -15.43 22.09 -23.19
C LEU A 33 -16.52 22.38 -24.24
N ALA A 34 -16.29 23.27 -25.21
CA ALA A 34 -17.23 23.59 -26.29
C ALA A 34 -17.08 22.68 -27.53
N GLY A 35 -16.17 21.71 -27.49
CA GLY A 35 -15.95 20.78 -28.59
C GLY A 35 -15.13 21.35 -29.75
N ARG A 36 -14.29 22.34 -29.46
CA ARG A 36 -13.33 22.91 -30.42
C ARG A 36 -11.96 22.26 -30.25
N VAL A 37 -11.22 22.23 -31.35
CA VAL A 37 -9.77 22.01 -31.40
C VAL A 37 -9.13 23.31 -31.88
N THR A 38 -8.09 23.76 -31.19
CA THR A 38 -7.21 24.83 -31.66
C THR A 38 -5.79 24.27 -31.80
N VAL A 39 -5.16 24.48 -32.95
CA VAL A 39 -3.78 24.09 -33.25
C VAL A 39 -2.93 25.35 -33.30
N PHE A 40 -1.93 25.41 -32.44
CA PHE A 40 -0.95 26.47 -32.36
C PHE A 40 0.37 26.00 -32.99
N SER A 41 1.14 26.90 -33.60
CA SER A 41 2.57 26.68 -33.87
C SER A 41 3.39 27.55 -32.93
N TYR A 42 4.46 26.99 -32.37
CA TYR A 42 5.29 27.63 -31.35
C TYR A 42 6.76 27.69 -31.75
N LYS A 43 7.47 28.72 -31.27
CA LYS A 43 8.92 28.88 -31.49
C LYS A 43 9.50 29.83 -30.45
N GLY A 44 10.25 29.29 -29.49
CA GLY A 44 10.70 30.09 -28.34
C GLY A 44 9.49 30.66 -27.60
N CYS A 45 9.58 31.92 -27.17
CA CYS A 45 8.53 32.61 -26.39
C CYS A 45 7.29 33.04 -27.20
N GLU A 46 7.08 32.52 -28.42
CA GLU A 46 5.91 32.81 -29.25
C GLU A 46 5.11 31.54 -29.54
N ALA A 47 3.79 31.60 -29.35
CA ALA A 47 2.84 30.61 -29.80
C ALA A 47 1.69 31.30 -30.55
N ASN A 48 1.39 30.85 -31.77
CA ASN A 48 0.43 31.49 -32.67
C ASN A 48 -0.63 30.49 -33.13
N GLU A 49 -1.90 30.86 -33.07
CA GLU A 49 -3.00 30.06 -33.62
C GLU A 49 -2.83 29.89 -35.14
N CYS A 50 -2.78 28.64 -35.60
CA CYS A 50 -2.68 28.30 -37.02
C CYS A 50 -4.01 27.79 -37.60
N LEU A 51 -4.82 27.11 -36.78
CA LEU A 51 -6.09 26.50 -37.19
C LEU A 51 -7.02 26.34 -35.98
N ARG A 52 -8.31 26.64 -36.14
CA ARG A 52 -9.37 26.29 -35.18
C ARG A 52 -10.56 25.66 -35.91
N PHE A 53 -11.10 24.57 -35.36
CA PHE A 53 -12.27 23.88 -35.91
C PHE A 53 -13.10 23.21 -34.81
N SER A 54 -14.39 22.95 -35.10
CA SER A 54 -15.31 22.23 -34.20
C SER A 54 -15.64 20.85 -34.80
N PRO A 55 -14.91 19.79 -34.45
CA PRO A 55 -15.30 18.42 -34.85
C PRO A 55 -16.56 17.96 -34.12
N HIS A 56 -16.84 18.51 -32.93
CA HIS A 56 -17.88 18.06 -31.99
C HIS A 56 -18.82 19.21 -31.56
N LYS A 57 -19.86 18.88 -30.78
CA LYS A 57 -20.84 19.84 -30.21
C LYS A 57 -20.90 19.84 -28.67
N LYS A 58 -20.21 18.91 -28.02
CA LYS A 58 -19.97 18.86 -26.57
C LYS A 58 -18.46 18.84 -26.34
N SER A 59 -18.07 18.94 -25.07
CA SER A 59 -16.70 18.75 -24.58
C SER A 59 -15.96 17.60 -25.26
N ILE A 60 -14.77 17.89 -25.76
CA ILE A 60 -13.77 16.89 -26.12
C ILE A 60 -12.96 16.62 -24.85
N ARG A 61 -12.94 15.39 -24.37
CA ARG A 61 -12.15 15.02 -23.17
C ARG A 61 -10.73 14.61 -23.52
N SER A 62 -10.50 14.12 -24.75
CA SER A 62 -9.17 13.75 -25.19
C SER A 62 -8.94 13.91 -26.69
N LEU A 63 -7.71 14.30 -27.05
CA LEU A 63 -7.21 14.41 -28.42
C LEU A 63 -5.92 13.60 -28.58
N GLN A 64 -5.73 13.01 -29.76
CA GLN A 64 -4.57 12.16 -30.03
C GLN A 64 -4.15 12.26 -31.50
N TYR A 65 -2.89 12.58 -31.76
CA TYR A 65 -2.32 12.53 -33.10
C TYR A 65 -2.22 11.08 -33.60
N VAL A 66 -2.62 10.89 -34.86
CA VAL A 66 -2.65 9.62 -35.59
C VAL A 66 -2.18 9.82 -37.04
N SER A 67 -1.98 8.72 -37.77
CA SER A 67 -1.48 8.70 -39.16
C SER A 67 -0.28 9.62 -39.40
N GLY A 68 0.72 9.52 -38.54
CA GLY A 68 1.97 10.28 -38.65
C GLY A 68 1.93 11.73 -38.17
N GLY A 69 0.85 12.13 -37.50
CA GLY A 69 0.57 13.52 -37.14
C GLY A 69 -0.27 14.26 -38.19
N ALA A 70 -0.49 13.67 -39.37
CA ALA A 70 -1.35 14.24 -40.40
C ALA A 70 -2.85 14.23 -40.03
N GLN A 71 -3.23 13.46 -39.01
CA GLN A 71 -4.61 13.31 -38.54
C GLN A 71 -4.68 13.44 -37.02
N LEU A 72 -5.83 13.91 -36.52
CA LEU A 72 -6.15 14.03 -35.11
C LEU A 72 -7.45 13.29 -34.80
N ALA A 73 -7.38 12.32 -33.89
CA ALA A 73 -8.55 11.70 -33.28
C ALA A 73 -9.00 12.53 -32.07
N THR A 74 -10.31 12.64 -31.87
CA THR A 74 -10.93 13.44 -30.79
C THR A 74 -12.12 12.71 -30.18
N GLY A 75 -12.06 12.44 -28.87
CA GLY A 75 -13.09 11.74 -28.10
C GLY A 75 -14.01 12.71 -27.36
N CYS A 76 -15.32 12.52 -27.51
CA CYS A 76 -16.35 13.45 -27.03
C CYS A 76 -17.17 12.88 -25.87
N ALA A 77 -17.68 13.76 -25.00
CA ALA A 77 -18.68 13.46 -23.97
C ALA A 77 -20.10 13.16 -24.52
N ASP A 78 -20.21 12.67 -25.75
CA ASP A 78 -21.37 11.98 -26.33
C ASP A 78 -21.03 10.59 -26.90
N GLY A 79 -19.87 10.05 -26.52
CA GLY A 79 -19.40 8.73 -26.90
C GLY A 79 -18.84 8.63 -28.32
N SER A 80 -18.89 9.71 -29.11
CA SER A 80 -18.40 9.72 -30.49
C SER A 80 -16.90 10.01 -30.59
N ILE A 81 -16.27 9.47 -31.64
CA ILE A 81 -14.84 9.66 -31.93
C ILE A 81 -14.69 10.22 -33.35
N CYS A 82 -14.30 11.48 -33.47
CA CYS A 82 -14.10 12.16 -34.76
C CYS A 82 -12.61 12.15 -35.14
N VAL A 83 -12.29 11.80 -36.38
CA VAL A 83 -10.92 11.86 -36.94
C VAL A 83 -10.88 12.94 -38.00
N SER A 84 -10.04 13.95 -37.79
CA SER A 84 -9.91 15.12 -38.66
C SER A 84 -8.51 15.26 -39.25
N ASP A 85 -8.45 15.86 -40.43
CA ASP A 85 -7.22 16.29 -41.11
C ASP A 85 -6.59 17.48 -40.40
N VAL A 86 -5.28 17.41 -40.10
CA VAL A 86 -4.58 18.39 -39.25
C VAL A 86 -4.26 19.70 -39.95
N GLU A 87 -4.07 19.69 -41.27
CA GLU A 87 -3.80 20.91 -42.05
C GLU A 87 -5.07 21.72 -42.33
N THR A 88 -6.23 21.06 -42.48
CA THR A 88 -7.47 21.70 -42.95
C THR A 88 -8.64 21.65 -41.98
N GLY A 89 -8.52 20.96 -40.84
CA GLY A 89 -9.58 20.82 -39.83
C GLY A 89 -10.82 20.06 -40.30
N LYS A 90 -10.71 19.33 -41.42
CA LYS A 90 -11.84 18.62 -42.03
C LYS A 90 -11.99 17.22 -41.45
N ALA A 91 -13.17 16.90 -40.95
CA ALA A 91 -13.51 15.55 -40.49
C ALA A 91 -13.43 14.53 -41.64
N LEU A 92 -12.48 13.59 -41.53
CA LEU A 92 -12.27 12.44 -42.41
C LEU A 92 -13.12 11.23 -41.97
N ARG A 93 -13.41 11.14 -40.66
CA ARG A 93 -14.45 10.31 -40.04
C ARG A 93 -15.19 11.19 -39.04
N LYS A 94 -16.52 11.32 -39.15
CA LYS A 94 -17.32 12.14 -38.22
C LYS A 94 -17.62 11.42 -36.91
N ASP A 95 -17.84 10.13 -37.00
CA ASP A 95 -17.82 9.20 -35.87
C ASP A 95 -17.15 7.91 -36.35
N LEU A 96 -16.28 7.36 -35.50
CA LEU A 96 -15.56 6.10 -35.64
C LEU A 96 -16.12 5.01 -34.70
N ALA A 97 -16.88 5.42 -33.68
CA ALA A 97 -17.43 4.54 -32.66
C ALA A 97 -18.80 3.94 -33.01
N GLU A 98 -19.52 4.54 -33.95
CA GLU A 98 -20.87 4.18 -34.39
C GLU A 98 -21.93 4.32 -33.27
N SER A 99 -21.62 5.16 -32.28
CA SER A 99 -22.35 5.41 -31.04
C SER A 99 -23.05 6.78 -30.99
N ALA A 100 -22.72 7.70 -31.91
CA ALA A 100 -23.14 9.10 -31.85
C ALA A 100 -24.67 9.30 -31.80
N GLY A 101 -25.21 9.44 -30.58
CA GLY A 101 -26.64 9.68 -30.34
C GLY A 101 -27.50 8.44 -30.07
N SER A 102 -26.93 7.29 -29.69
CA SER A 102 -27.70 6.24 -29.00
C SER A 102 -27.85 6.57 -27.51
N ASP A 103 -29.00 6.24 -26.90
CA ASP A 103 -29.25 6.49 -25.48
C ASP A 103 -28.29 5.72 -24.54
N ASP A 104 -27.66 4.63 -25.03
CA ASP A 104 -26.68 3.79 -24.31
C ASP A 104 -25.21 4.20 -24.59
N ALA A 105 -24.93 5.45 -25.00
CA ALA A 105 -23.57 5.93 -25.34
C ALA A 105 -22.86 6.65 -24.19
N GLU A 106 -22.00 5.91 -23.48
CA GLU A 106 -21.04 6.47 -22.49
C GLU A 106 -20.05 7.44 -23.16
N GLY A 107 -19.72 8.56 -22.50
CA GLY A 107 -18.77 9.54 -23.02
C GLY A 107 -17.34 8.99 -23.09
N VAL A 108 -16.58 9.40 -24.12
CA VAL A 108 -15.15 9.05 -24.21
C VAL A 108 -14.35 9.97 -23.30
N MET A 109 -13.62 9.38 -22.36
CA MET A 109 -12.76 10.11 -21.41
C MET A 109 -11.33 10.24 -21.92
N ARG A 110 -10.71 9.15 -22.37
CA ARG A 110 -9.28 9.13 -22.75
C ARG A 110 -9.05 8.44 -24.09
N LEU A 111 -8.18 8.99 -24.93
CA LEU A 111 -7.64 8.34 -26.13
C LEU A 111 -6.15 7.99 -25.96
N LEU A 112 -5.70 6.93 -26.64
CA LEU A 112 -4.30 6.50 -26.70
C LEU A 112 -3.97 5.94 -28.09
N SER A 113 -2.92 6.43 -28.75
CA SER A 113 -2.46 5.86 -30.02
C SER A 113 -1.65 4.57 -29.81
N LEU A 114 -1.74 3.66 -30.77
CA LEU A 114 -1.19 2.31 -30.67
C LEU A 114 -0.47 1.87 -31.96
N ASP A 115 0.61 1.10 -31.79
CA ASP A 115 1.13 0.16 -32.79
C ASP A 115 1.45 0.77 -34.17
N GLY A 116 2.05 1.97 -34.20
CA GLY A 116 2.36 2.67 -35.45
C GLY A 116 1.16 3.47 -36.00
N GLU A 117 0.65 4.37 -35.18
CA GLU A 117 -0.13 5.55 -35.58
C GLU A 117 -1.53 5.30 -36.18
N ASN A 118 -1.99 4.05 -36.36
CA ASN A 118 -3.27 3.75 -37.06
C ASN A 118 -4.33 3.08 -36.16
N LEU A 119 -3.97 2.71 -34.93
CA LEU A 119 -4.89 2.19 -33.94
C LEU A 119 -5.07 3.20 -32.81
N VAL A 120 -6.28 3.30 -32.27
CA VAL A 120 -6.62 4.15 -31.12
C VAL A 120 -7.39 3.33 -30.11
N ALA A 121 -6.88 3.25 -28.88
CA ALA A 121 -7.68 2.82 -27.74
C ALA A 121 -8.46 4.01 -27.19
N ALA A 122 -9.68 3.76 -26.71
CA ALA A 122 -10.49 4.72 -25.99
C ALA A 122 -10.95 4.12 -24.66
N GLY A 123 -10.92 4.91 -23.60
CA GLY A 123 -11.55 4.64 -22.31
C GLY A 123 -12.79 5.52 -22.13
N ASP A 124 -13.85 5.01 -21.52
CA ASP A 124 -15.14 5.70 -21.39
C ASP A 124 -15.62 5.90 -19.94
N GLU A 125 -16.66 6.73 -19.80
CA GLU A 125 -17.35 7.07 -18.55
C GLU A 125 -17.94 5.83 -17.84
N GLY A 126 -18.17 4.72 -18.57
CA GLY A 126 -18.68 3.45 -18.02
C GLY A 126 -17.59 2.45 -17.60
N GLY A 127 -16.31 2.83 -17.58
CA GLY A 127 -15.21 1.97 -17.13
C GLY A 127 -14.73 0.93 -18.15
N ALA A 128 -15.14 1.05 -19.41
CA ALA A 128 -14.71 0.16 -20.47
C ALA A 128 -13.53 0.72 -21.26
N VAL A 129 -12.80 -0.20 -21.91
CA VAL A 129 -11.78 0.13 -22.89
C VAL A 129 -12.13 -0.53 -24.22
N ALA A 130 -12.03 0.23 -25.31
CA ALA A 130 -12.26 -0.23 -26.67
C ALA A 130 -11.09 0.12 -27.59
N LEU A 131 -10.99 -0.58 -28.72
CA LEU A 131 -9.97 -0.35 -29.76
C LEU A 131 -10.60 -0.09 -31.11
N TYR A 132 -10.10 0.91 -31.83
CA TYR A 132 -10.55 1.35 -33.13
C TYR A 132 -9.39 1.38 -34.15
N ASP A 133 -9.70 1.17 -35.43
CA ASP A 133 -8.78 1.36 -36.56
C ASP A 133 -9.25 2.58 -37.36
N VAL A 134 -8.51 3.69 -37.29
CA VAL A 134 -8.92 5.00 -37.84
C VAL A 134 -9.13 4.99 -39.37
N ARG A 135 -8.61 3.96 -40.05
CA ARG A 135 -8.76 3.77 -41.49
C ARG A 135 -10.11 3.15 -41.85
N GLN A 136 -10.70 2.38 -40.93
CA GLN A 136 -11.92 1.61 -41.15
C GLN A 136 -13.13 2.35 -40.54
N GLN A 137 -14.18 1.61 -40.15
CA GLN A 137 -15.28 2.06 -39.29
C GLN A 137 -15.58 0.97 -38.26
N GLY A 138 -16.06 1.38 -37.08
CA GLY A 138 -16.38 0.50 -35.97
C GLY A 138 -15.17 0.03 -35.15
N ARG A 139 -15.46 -0.65 -34.03
CA ARG A 139 -14.46 -1.13 -33.06
C ARG A 139 -13.93 -2.52 -33.37
N ALA A 140 -12.62 -2.70 -33.21
CA ALA A 140 -11.94 -4.00 -33.27
C ALA A 140 -12.23 -4.87 -32.03
N TRP A 141 -12.37 -4.26 -30.86
CA TRP A 141 -12.87 -4.89 -29.63
C TRP A 141 -13.38 -3.84 -28.63
N ARG A 142 -14.19 -4.28 -27.66
CA ARG A 142 -14.50 -3.58 -26.39
C ARG A 142 -14.38 -4.60 -25.25
N LEU A 143 -14.00 -4.13 -24.08
CA LEU A 143 -13.87 -4.89 -22.86
C LEU A 143 -14.31 -3.99 -21.70
N GLU A 144 -15.29 -4.41 -20.90
CA GLU A 144 -15.57 -3.79 -19.61
C GLU A 144 -14.43 -4.20 -18.65
N VAL A 145 -13.82 -3.24 -17.96
CA VAL A 145 -12.58 -3.45 -17.18
C VAL A 145 -12.74 -2.98 -15.75
N HIS A 146 -13.22 -1.76 -15.61
CA HIS A 146 -13.43 -1.03 -14.37
C HIS A 146 -14.91 -0.99 -14.00
N ASP A 147 -15.19 -0.61 -12.76
CA ASP A 147 -16.57 -0.42 -12.26
C ASP A 147 -16.96 1.08 -12.19
N ASP A 148 -16.08 1.98 -12.66
CA ASP A 148 -16.26 3.44 -12.77
C ASP A 148 -15.40 4.01 -13.92
N PHE A 149 -15.53 5.30 -14.26
CA PHE A 149 -14.92 5.94 -15.43
C PHE A 149 -13.42 5.70 -15.60
N VAL A 150 -12.95 5.52 -16.85
CA VAL A 150 -11.53 5.39 -17.19
C VAL A 150 -10.86 6.77 -17.22
N THR A 151 -9.76 6.96 -16.50
CA THR A 151 -9.09 8.25 -16.32
C THR A 151 -7.92 8.45 -17.29
N ASP A 152 -6.99 7.50 -17.37
CA ASP A 152 -5.84 7.57 -18.28
C ASP A 152 -5.47 6.19 -18.88
N LEU A 153 -4.68 6.22 -19.95
CA LEU A 153 -4.27 5.06 -20.74
C LEU A 153 -2.80 5.17 -21.15
N VAL A 154 -1.98 4.15 -20.88
CA VAL A 154 -0.58 4.08 -21.36
C VAL A 154 -0.27 2.77 -22.09
N LEU A 155 0.60 2.85 -23.10
CA LEU A 155 1.07 1.72 -23.90
C LEU A 155 2.48 1.29 -23.48
N ASN A 156 2.63 0.04 -23.05
CA ASN A 156 3.92 -0.64 -23.02
C ASN A 156 4.07 -1.48 -24.30
N GLU A 157 4.77 -0.93 -25.30
CA GLU A 157 4.97 -1.55 -26.62
C GLU A 157 5.72 -2.89 -26.52
N ARG A 158 6.81 -2.93 -25.74
CA ARG A 158 7.64 -4.11 -25.49
C ARG A 158 6.81 -5.31 -25.04
N GLU A 159 5.81 -5.05 -24.21
CA GLU A 159 4.95 -6.05 -23.59
C GLU A 159 3.60 -6.20 -24.33
N ALA A 160 3.39 -5.44 -25.41
CA ALA A 160 2.16 -5.33 -26.20
C ALA A 160 0.90 -5.15 -25.34
N GLN A 161 0.97 -4.27 -24.34
CA GLN A 161 -0.05 -4.10 -23.30
C GLN A 161 -0.44 -2.63 -23.12
N VAL A 162 -1.74 -2.38 -23.01
CA VAL A 162 -2.30 -1.12 -22.52
C VAL A 162 -2.53 -1.28 -21.02
N VAL A 163 -2.21 -0.25 -20.23
CA VAL A 163 -2.65 -0.11 -18.84
C VAL A 163 -3.67 1.03 -18.78
N SER A 164 -4.77 0.80 -18.08
CA SER A 164 -5.82 1.78 -17.79
C SER A 164 -5.89 2.07 -16.29
N SER A 165 -6.26 3.30 -15.93
CA SER A 165 -6.62 3.72 -14.57
C SER A 165 -8.08 4.16 -14.52
N SER A 166 -8.67 4.24 -13.33
CA SER A 166 -10.07 4.60 -13.14
C SER A 166 -10.33 5.25 -11.77
N GLY A 167 -11.45 5.98 -11.68
CA GLY A 167 -12.05 6.39 -10.41
C GLY A 167 -12.36 5.21 -9.47
N ASP A 168 -12.48 3.99 -9.99
CA ASP A 168 -12.73 2.77 -9.20
C ASP A 168 -11.56 2.31 -8.32
N GLY A 169 -10.48 3.08 -8.22
CA GLY A 169 -9.30 2.77 -7.40
C GLY A 169 -8.50 1.57 -7.91
N THR A 170 -8.60 1.21 -9.21
CA THR A 170 -7.82 0.10 -9.79
C THR A 170 -7.08 0.44 -11.09
N LEU A 171 -6.04 -0.35 -11.37
CA LEU A 171 -5.42 -0.45 -12.69
C LEU A 171 -5.94 -1.67 -13.46
N GLY A 172 -6.31 -1.49 -14.72
CA GLY A 172 -6.58 -2.57 -15.67
C GLY A 172 -5.39 -2.82 -16.61
N VAL A 173 -5.07 -4.08 -16.93
CA VAL A 173 -3.94 -4.43 -17.80
C VAL A 173 -4.41 -5.31 -18.96
N ILE A 174 -4.35 -4.78 -20.18
CA ILE A 174 -5.07 -5.29 -21.35
C ILE A 174 -4.10 -5.63 -22.48
N SER A 175 -4.28 -6.78 -23.14
CA SER A 175 -3.53 -7.11 -24.35
C SER A 175 -3.99 -6.26 -25.54
N SER A 176 -3.22 -5.21 -25.87
CA SER A 176 -3.43 -4.22 -26.95
C SER A 176 -4.21 -4.75 -28.18
N ARG A 177 -3.67 -5.73 -28.90
CA ARG A 177 -4.26 -6.26 -30.14
C ARG A 177 -5.36 -7.32 -29.95
N LYS A 178 -5.72 -7.69 -28.72
CA LYS A 178 -6.58 -8.86 -28.43
C LYS A 178 -7.78 -8.59 -27.52
N GLY A 179 -7.90 -7.42 -26.89
CA GLY A 179 -9.04 -7.09 -26.03
C GLY A 179 -9.22 -8.06 -24.86
N LYS A 180 -8.11 -8.48 -24.25
CA LYS A 180 -8.13 -9.41 -23.10
C LYS A 180 -7.44 -8.81 -21.90
N LEU A 181 -8.17 -8.76 -20.79
CA LEU A 181 -7.61 -8.50 -19.46
C LEU A 181 -6.57 -9.58 -19.13
N LYS A 182 -5.39 -9.16 -18.68
CA LYS A 182 -4.32 -10.01 -18.15
C LYS A 182 -4.22 -9.90 -16.62
N ALA A 183 -4.52 -8.72 -16.08
CA ALA A 183 -4.58 -8.43 -14.65
C ALA A 183 -5.48 -7.20 -14.40
N ARG A 184 -5.97 -7.09 -13.16
CA ARG A 184 -6.47 -5.85 -12.54
C ARG A 184 -5.80 -5.75 -11.17
N SER A 185 -5.61 -4.55 -10.61
CA SER A 185 -5.06 -4.40 -9.25
C SER A 185 -6.07 -4.80 -8.16
N GLU A 186 -5.62 -4.88 -6.91
CA GLU A 186 -6.54 -4.75 -5.77
C GLU A 186 -7.05 -3.29 -5.72
N THR A 187 -8.29 -3.09 -5.27
CA THR A 187 -8.95 -1.78 -5.20
C THR A 187 -8.41 -0.99 -4.01
N ASP A 188 -7.87 0.19 -4.26
CA ASP A 188 -7.60 1.17 -3.20
C ASP A 188 -8.89 1.97 -2.93
N ALA A 189 -9.80 1.36 -2.17
CA ALA A 189 -11.19 1.84 -2.02
C ALA A 189 -11.37 3.20 -1.31
N ASP A 190 -10.27 3.85 -0.94
CA ASP A 190 -10.21 5.16 -0.30
C ASP A 190 -9.50 6.23 -1.18
N ASP A 191 -9.10 5.92 -2.43
CA ASP A 191 -8.32 6.84 -3.31
C ASP A 191 -8.52 6.56 -4.83
N GLU A 192 -8.90 7.58 -5.61
CA GLU A 192 -9.10 7.46 -7.08
C GLU A 192 -7.76 7.49 -7.84
N MET A 193 -7.66 6.73 -8.94
CA MET A 193 -6.47 6.73 -9.82
C MET A 193 -6.71 7.62 -11.04
N LEU A 194 -5.97 8.72 -11.18
CA LEU A 194 -6.32 9.83 -12.08
C LEU A 194 -5.42 9.95 -13.31
N SER A 195 -4.13 9.62 -13.21
CA SER A 195 -3.17 9.83 -14.30
C SER A 195 -2.10 8.75 -14.37
N LEU A 196 -1.54 8.49 -15.57
CA LEU A 196 -0.59 7.40 -15.79
C LEU A 196 0.69 7.82 -16.55
N ALA A 197 1.81 7.26 -16.12
CA ALA A 197 3.07 7.28 -16.89
C ALA A 197 3.84 5.96 -16.77
N LEU A 198 4.71 5.70 -17.74
CA LEU A 198 5.68 4.60 -17.69
C LEU A 198 7.06 5.13 -17.32
N ALA A 199 7.82 4.34 -16.57
CA ALA A 199 9.21 4.66 -16.20
C ALA A 199 10.10 3.41 -16.24
N ARG A 200 11.42 3.62 -16.22
CA ARG A 200 12.47 2.58 -16.20
C ARG A 200 12.30 1.53 -17.30
N GLY A 201 12.24 1.95 -18.57
CA GLY A 201 12.06 1.10 -19.74
C GLY A 201 10.74 0.34 -19.75
N GLY A 202 9.70 0.93 -19.15
CA GLY A 202 8.39 0.28 -18.92
C GLY A 202 8.37 -0.77 -17.81
N SER A 203 9.41 -0.85 -16.97
CA SER A 203 9.44 -1.76 -15.80
C SER A 203 8.75 -1.20 -14.55
N LYS A 204 8.28 0.06 -14.62
CA LYS A 204 7.47 0.75 -13.64
C LYS A 204 6.27 1.40 -14.33
N VAL A 205 5.13 1.40 -13.64
CA VAL A 205 3.98 2.27 -13.94
C VAL A 205 3.80 3.21 -12.77
N LEU A 206 3.59 4.49 -13.07
CA LEU A 206 3.36 5.55 -12.12
C LEU A 206 1.91 5.98 -12.24
N VAL A 207 1.25 6.15 -11.11
CA VAL A 207 -0.17 6.46 -11.02
C VAL A 207 -0.34 7.69 -10.15
N GLY A 208 -0.83 8.81 -10.69
CA GLY A 208 -1.24 9.95 -9.88
C GLY A 208 -2.60 9.67 -9.25
N CYS A 209 -2.74 9.92 -7.95
CA CYS A 209 -3.96 9.64 -7.20
C CYS A 209 -4.61 10.92 -6.65
N GLN A 210 -5.90 10.84 -6.30
CA GLN A 210 -6.68 11.96 -5.76
C GLN A 210 -6.13 12.48 -4.42
N SER A 211 -5.53 11.59 -3.62
CA SER A 211 -4.88 11.91 -2.34
C SER A 211 -3.63 12.80 -2.43
N GLY A 212 -3.09 13.09 -3.63
CA GLY A 212 -1.80 13.75 -3.80
C GLY A 212 -0.59 12.82 -3.66
N VAL A 213 -0.83 11.50 -3.64
CA VAL A 213 0.20 10.46 -3.65
C VAL A 213 0.38 9.93 -5.08
N ILE A 214 1.62 9.63 -5.46
CA ILE A 214 1.92 8.90 -6.70
C ILE A 214 2.22 7.44 -6.35
N SER A 215 1.37 6.52 -6.78
CA SER A 215 1.54 5.08 -6.56
C SER A 215 2.41 4.45 -7.64
N ILE A 216 3.42 3.65 -7.23
CA ILE A 216 4.47 3.12 -8.11
C ILE A 216 4.31 1.60 -8.22
N PHE A 217 3.74 1.13 -9.32
CA PHE A 217 3.56 -0.30 -9.61
C PHE A 217 4.77 -0.87 -10.36
N SER A 218 5.14 -2.12 -10.03
CA SER A 218 6.20 -2.85 -10.73
C SER A 218 5.59 -3.72 -11.82
N TRP A 219 6.13 -3.64 -13.05
CA TRP A 219 5.53 -4.33 -14.19
C TRP A 219 5.43 -5.85 -13.96
N GLY A 220 4.22 -6.41 -14.14
CA GLY A 220 3.92 -7.82 -13.84
C GLY A 220 3.48 -8.10 -12.39
N TYR A 221 3.60 -7.12 -11.48
CA TYR A 221 3.23 -7.20 -10.07
C TYR A 221 2.09 -6.23 -9.76
N TRP A 222 0.90 -6.53 -10.28
CA TRP A 222 -0.22 -5.58 -10.35
C TRP A 222 -1.11 -5.52 -9.10
N ASN A 223 -1.03 -6.50 -8.20
CA ASN A 223 -1.98 -6.64 -7.08
C ASN A 223 -1.93 -5.45 -6.11
N ASP A 224 -0.75 -4.94 -5.79
CA ASP A 224 -0.53 -3.79 -4.90
C ASP A 224 0.63 -2.96 -5.49
N CYS A 225 0.68 -1.69 -5.15
CA CYS A 225 1.80 -0.82 -5.46
C CYS A 225 3.10 -1.39 -4.86
N SER A 226 4.22 -1.22 -5.57
CA SER A 226 5.54 -1.62 -5.06
C SER A 226 6.21 -0.53 -4.22
N ASP A 227 5.81 0.72 -4.39
CA ASP A 227 6.19 1.87 -3.56
C ASP A 227 5.14 2.99 -3.73
N ARG A 228 5.20 4.05 -2.91
CA ARG A 228 4.40 5.28 -3.06
C ARG A 228 5.23 6.53 -2.77
N PHE A 229 5.10 7.54 -3.62
CA PHE A 229 5.68 8.86 -3.42
C PHE A 229 4.60 9.84 -2.92
N PRO A 230 4.56 10.19 -1.62
CA PRO A 230 3.77 11.32 -1.13
C PRO A 230 4.55 12.63 -1.29
N GLY A 231 3.89 13.70 -1.72
CA GLY A 231 4.52 15.02 -1.78
C GLY A 231 3.63 16.18 -2.22
N HIS A 232 2.55 15.90 -2.94
CA HIS A 232 1.61 16.91 -3.42
C HIS A 232 0.53 17.16 -2.36
N PRO A 233 0.07 18.41 -2.14
CA PRO A 233 -0.95 18.75 -1.15
C PRO A 233 -2.40 18.56 -1.68
N SER A 234 -2.54 18.15 -2.94
CA SER A 234 -3.80 17.93 -3.66
C SER A 234 -3.56 16.90 -4.78
N SER A 235 -4.62 16.46 -5.45
CA SER A 235 -4.60 15.37 -6.44
C SER A 235 -3.53 15.54 -7.53
N VAL A 236 -3.01 14.42 -8.05
CA VAL A 236 -2.04 14.41 -9.16
C VAL A 236 -2.77 14.05 -10.46
N ASP A 237 -3.40 15.05 -11.03
CA ASP A 237 -4.33 14.91 -12.17
C ASP A 237 -3.58 14.70 -13.51
N ALA A 238 -2.28 15.01 -13.57
CA ALA A 238 -1.45 14.78 -14.75
C ALA A 238 -0.03 14.32 -14.41
N ILE A 239 0.50 13.34 -15.15
CA ILE A 239 1.92 12.96 -15.15
C ILE A 239 2.42 12.86 -16.59
N ALA A 240 3.62 13.37 -16.85
CA ALA A 240 4.39 13.15 -18.06
C ALA A 240 5.78 12.61 -17.71
N ALA A 241 6.22 11.52 -18.35
CA ALA A 241 7.57 10.99 -18.19
C ALA A 241 8.56 11.80 -19.05
N TYR A 242 9.60 12.33 -18.43
CA TYR A 242 10.67 13.06 -19.10
C TYR A 242 11.83 12.12 -19.48
N ASP A 243 12.22 11.22 -18.58
CA ASP A 243 13.15 10.12 -18.86
C ASP A 243 12.74 8.82 -18.13
N ASP A 244 13.66 7.86 -18.04
CA ASP A 244 13.48 6.60 -17.33
C ASP A 244 13.31 6.78 -15.80
N SER A 245 13.71 7.94 -15.27
CA SER A 245 13.85 8.29 -13.86
C SER A 245 13.04 9.52 -13.48
N THR A 246 13.03 10.56 -14.33
CA THR A 246 12.42 11.86 -14.03
C THR A 246 11.04 12.00 -14.66
N ILE A 247 10.12 12.57 -13.89
CA ILE A 247 8.76 12.90 -14.30
C ILE A 247 8.44 14.35 -14.03
N VAL A 248 7.51 14.88 -14.82
CA VAL A 248 6.83 16.15 -14.56
C VAL A 248 5.38 15.84 -14.18
N THR A 249 4.84 16.54 -13.19
CA THR A 249 3.51 16.27 -12.63
C THR A 249 2.71 17.56 -12.47
N GLY A 250 1.46 17.56 -12.93
CA GLY A 250 0.47 18.59 -12.66
C GLY A 250 -0.46 18.16 -11.53
N SER A 251 -1.00 19.12 -10.80
CA SER A 251 -1.85 18.90 -9.63
C SER A 251 -2.94 19.95 -9.53
N SER A 252 -4.01 19.63 -8.80
CA SER A 252 -5.11 20.54 -8.52
C SER A 252 -4.74 21.73 -7.61
N ASP A 253 -3.51 21.78 -7.10
CA ASP A 253 -2.94 23.00 -6.48
C ASP A 253 -2.33 23.97 -7.50
N GLY A 254 -2.41 23.67 -8.80
CA GLY A 254 -1.92 24.53 -9.87
C GLY A 254 -0.39 24.58 -10.02
N LEU A 255 0.38 23.73 -9.33
CA LEU A 255 1.84 23.71 -9.38
C LEU A 255 2.40 22.53 -10.19
N ILE A 256 3.23 22.83 -11.19
CA ILE A 256 3.93 21.87 -12.04
C ILE A 256 5.26 21.51 -11.37
N ARG A 257 5.41 20.24 -10.96
CA ARG A 257 6.59 19.75 -10.22
C ARG A 257 7.41 18.76 -11.02
N VAL A 258 8.73 18.77 -10.81
CA VAL A 258 9.68 17.78 -11.34
C VAL A 258 10.14 16.87 -10.21
N LEU A 259 10.15 15.56 -10.45
CA LEU A 259 10.50 14.54 -9.45
C LEU A 259 11.31 13.41 -10.08
N THR A 260 12.27 12.86 -9.34
CA THR A 260 12.92 11.58 -9.68
C THR A 260 12.28 10.43 -8.91
N VAL A 261 12.09 9.30 -9.60
CA VAL A 261 11.43 8.08 -9.08
C VAL A 261 12.42 7.14 -8.38
N LEU A 262 13.72 7.19 -8.70
CA LEU A 262 14.78 6.47 -7.99
C LEU A 262 16.08 7.29 -8.00
N PRO A 263 16.50 7.89 -6.87
CA PRO A 263 15.79 7.95 -5.59
C PRO A 263 14.49 8.74 -5.68
N ASN A 264 13.53 8.43 -4.81
CA ASN A 264 12.33 9.25 -4.58
C ASN A 264 12.76 10.64 -4.07
N ARG A 265 12.86 11.64 -4.96
CA ARG A 265 13.22 13.05 -4.66
C ARG A 265 12.32 13.98 -5.47
N MET A 266 11.72 14.96 -4.80
CA MET A 266 11.16 16.14 -5.48
C MET A 266 12.33 17.06 -5.84
N VAL A 267 12.47 17.42 -7.11
CA VAL A 267 13.57 18.25 -7.63
C VAL A 267 13.22 19.72 -7.48
N GLY A 268 12.02 20.12 -7.93
CA GLY A 268 11.56 21.51 -7.86
C GLY A 268 10.19 21.73 -8.51
N VAL A 269 9.85 23.01 -8.68
CA VAL A 269 8.68 23.51 -9.43
C VAL A 269 9.20 24.09 -10.75
N VAL A 270 8.55 23.79 -11.86
CA VAL A 270 8.88 24.31 -13.22
C VAL A 270 7.90 25.38 -13.69
N GLY A 271 6.70 25.43 -13.12
CA GLY A 271 5.68 26.42 -13.50
C GLY A 271 4.44 26.36 -12.62
N GLU A 272 3.58 27.37 -12.76
CA GLU A 272 2.33 27.50 -11.99
C GLU A 272 1.17 28.11 -12.79
N HIS A 273 -0.05 27.80 -12.33
CA HIS A 273 -1.33 28.26 -12.89
C HIS A 273 -2.20 28.97 -11.83
N MET A 274 -1.61 29.70 -10.88
CA MET A 274 -2.35 30.58 -9.94
C MET A 274 -3.48 29.87 -9.17
N ASP A 275 -3.18 28.75 -8.51
CA ASP A 275 -4.14 27.87 -7.82
C ASP A 275 -5.22 27.20 -8.71
N CYS A 276 -5.16 27.31 -10.05
CA CYS A 276 -6.07 26.59 -10.96
C CYS A 276 -5.55 25.18 -11.32
N PRO A 277 -6.38 24.11 -11.23
CA PRO A 277 -5.95 22.75 -11.54
C PRO A 277 -5.32 22.53 -12.92
N ILE A 278 -4.36 21.61 -12.99
CA ILE A 278 -3.64 21.23 -14.22
C ILE A 278 -4.20 19.90 -14.75
N GLU A 279 -5.12 20.00 -15.70
CA GLU A 279 -5.85 18.86 -16.31
C GLU A 279 -4.92 17.94 -17.13
N ARG A 280 -3.90 18.50 -17.81
CA ARG A 280 -2.99 17.71 -18.63
C ARG A 280 -1.58 18.29 -18.72
N LEU A 281 -0.60 17.40 -18.78
CA LEU A 281 0.77 17.68 -19.23
C LEU A 281 1.09 16.92 -20.52
N ALA A 282 1.89 17.54 -21.40
CA ALA A 282 2.53 16.91 -22.54
C ALA A 282 3.97 17.44 -22.71
N ILE A 283 4.89 16.59 -23.16
CA ILE A 283 6.30 16.94 -23.41
C ILE A 283 6.58 16.86 -24.91
N SER A 284 7.37 17.78 -25.45
CA SER A 284 7.73 17.84 -26.87
C SER A 284 8.65 16.68 -27.28
N ALA A 285 8.67 16.34 -28.58
CA ALA A 285 9.43 15.19 -29.08
C ALA A 285 10.97 15.34 -28.98
N ASP A 286 11.45 16.56 -28.77
CA ASP A 286 12.84 16.92 -28.49
C ASP A 286 13.13 17.08 -26.98
N LYS A 287 12.13 16.90 -26.12
CA LYS A 287 12.11 17.20 -24.67
C LYS A 287 12.36 18.65 -24.27
N CYS A 288 12.50 19.61 -25.18
CA CYS A 288 12.82 20.99 -24.81
C CYS A 288 11.64 21.78 -24.22
N VAL A 289 10.39 21.38 -24.48
CA VAL A 289 9.19 22.15 -24.11
C VAL A 289 8.13 21.29 -23.44
N LEU A 290 7.63 21.76 -22.31
CA LEU A 290 6.45 21.23 -21.63
C LEU A 290 5.22 22.06 -22.05
N ALA A 291 4.09 21.40 -22.30
CA ALA A 291 2.78 22.04 -22.35
C ALA A 291 1.95 21.62 -21.13
N SER A 292 1.26 22.57 -20.51
CA SER A 292 0.31 22.33 -19.42
C SER A 292 -1.05 22.94 -19.73
N ALA A 293 -2.10 22.13 -19.72
CA ALA A 293 -3.49 22.56 -19.84
C ALA A 293 -4.09 22.74 -18.45
N SER A 294 -4.73 23.88 -18.19
CA SER A 294 -5.29 24.22 -16.89
C SER A 294 -6.71 24.77 -16.96
N HIS A 295 -7.38 24.77 -15.82
CA HIS A 295 -8.71 25.37 -15.62
C HIS A 295 -8.68 26.91 -15.69
N ASP A 296 -7.51 27.55 -15.80
CA ASP A 296 -7.34 29.00 -16.02
C ASP A 296 -7.62 29.47 -17.47
N GLU A 297 -8.29 28.64 -18.27
CA GLU A 297 -8.56 28.82 -19.72
C GLU A 297 -7.31 28.85 -20.63
N THR A 298 -6.11 28.58 -20.10
CA THR A 298 -4.85 28.60 -20.88
C THR A 298 -4.21 27.23 -21.03
N VAL A 299 -3.46 27.07 -22.13
CA VAL A 299 -2.39 26.08 -22.22
C VAL A 299 -1.06 26.84 -22.21
N ARG A 300 -0.21 26.61 -21.19
CA ARG A 300 1.08 27.30 -21.06
C ARG A 300 2.21 26.43 -21.59
N LEU A 301 3.23 27.06 -22.16
CA LEU A 301 4.49 26.43 -22.58
C LEU A 301 5.61 26.80 -21.61
N TRP A 302 6.45 25.83 -21.25
CA TRP A 302 7.57 26.00 -20.32
C TRP A 302 8.84 25.40 -20.89
N ASP A 303 9.97 26.03 -20.58
CA ASP A 303 11.28 25.52 -20.94
C ASP A 303 11.66 24.38 -19.97
N ILE A 304 12.09 23.26 -20.53
CA ILE A 304 12.56 22.07 -19.79
C ILE A 304 13.82 21.48 -20.43
N GLU A 305 14.54 22.24 -21.27
CA GLU A 305 15.87 21.85 -21.75
C GLU A 305 16.83 21.71 -20.55
N GLY A 306 17.60 20.61 -20.51
CA GLY A 306 18.60 20.36 -19.47
C GLY A 306 18.10 19.71 -18.17
N LEU A 307 16.84 19.28 -18.06
CA LEU A 307 16.40 18.48 -16.90
C LEU A 307 17.11 17.10 -16.81
N ASP A 308 17.76 16.64 -17.89
CA ASP A 308 18.62 15.44 -17.90
C ASP A 308 19.99 15.67 -17.20
N ASP A 309 20.40 16.91 -16.88
CA ASP A 309 21.79 17.25 -16.50
C ASP A 309 22.07 17.44 -14.98
N ASP A 310 21.09 17.37 -14.05
CA ASP A 310 21.32 17.46 -12.58
C ASP A 310 21.92 16.16 -11.98
N ASP A 311 22.99 15.64 -12.60
CA ASP A 311 23.69 14.43 -12.14
C ASP A 311 24.68 14.72 -10.97
N GLY A 312 24.23 15.56 -10.02
CA GLY A 312 24.68 15.55 -8.63
C GLY A 312 25.81 16.50 -8.20
N ASP A 313 25.65 17.81 -8.34
CA ASP A 313 26.43 18.80 -7.55
C ASP A 313 25.63 20.12 -7.32
N ALA A 314 24.60 20.05 -6.47
CA ALA A 314 23.70 21.18 -6.16
C ALA A 314 23.44 21.34 -4.65
N GLU A 315 24.47 21.74 -3.88
CA GLU A 315 24.25 22.53 -2.65
C GLU A 315 24.02 24.00 -3.05
N ASP A 316 23.04 24.65 -2.39
CA ASP A 316 22.75 26.10 -2.41
C ASP A 316 22.63 26.79 -3.80
N GLY A 317 21.44 26.69 -4.41
CA GLY A 317 21.12 27.30 -5.72
C GLY A 317 19.92 28.26 -5.81
N LEU A 318 19.11 28.41 -4.76
CA LEU A 318 17.98 29.35 -4.71
C LEU A 318 17.89 30.04 -3.33
N GLU A 319 18.81 30.99 -3.07
CA GLU A 319 18.66 31.92 -1.95
C GLU A 319 17.47 32.86 -2.17
N GLY A 320 16.67 33.08 -1.11
CA GLY A 320 15.44 33.86 -1.21
C GLY A 320 15.68 35.37 -1.43
N GLY A 321 14.74 36.02 -2.13
CA GLY A 321 14.75 37.46 -2.38
C GLY A 321 14.99 38.28 -1.10
N ALA A 322 16.05 39.08 -1.11
CA ALA A 322 16.67 39.60 0.11
C ALA A 322 15.79 40.62 0.88
N ALA A 323 15.61 40.37 2.18
CA ALA A 323 15.13 41.38 3.11
C ALA A 323 16.25 42.37 3.45
N ALA A 324 16.21 43.58 2.89
CA ALA A 324 17.10 44.69 3.23
C ALA A 324 16.46 45.62 4.27
N GLU A 325 17.02 45.68 5.48
CA GLU A 325 16.66 46.73 6.47
C GLU A 325 17.25 48.09 6.07
N GLY A 326 16.56 49.20 6.36
CA GLY A 326 17.13 50.53 6.09
C GLY A 326 16.28 51.77 6.40
N GLY A 327 16.19 52.17 7.67
CA GLY A 327 16.20 53.60 8.05
C GLY A 327 14.90 54.44 7.98
N VAL A 328 14.15 54.42 9.08
CA VAL A 328 13.44 55.56 9.74
C VAL A 328 13.17 56.84 8.91
N GLY A 329 11.88 57.16 8.72
CA GLY A 329 11.38 58.49 8.35
C GLY A 329 10.11 58.85 9.15
N VAL A 330 9.90 60.13 9.47
CA VAL A 330 8.81 60.60 10.36
C VAL A 330 7.74 61.37 9.59
N GLY A 331 6.46 61.08 9.84
CA GLY A 331 5.32 61.84 9.33
C GLY A 331 4.03 61.52 10.12
N ALA A 332 3.16 62.51 10.34
CA ALA A 332 1.92 62.36 11.10
C ALA A 332 0.78 63.24 10.53
N GLY A 333 -0.46 62.79 10.74
CA GLY A 333 -1.69 63.37 10.18
C GLY A 333 -2.34 62.45 9.13
N GLY A 334 -3.64 62.51 8.86
CA GLY A 334 -4.70 63.34 9.48
C GLY A 334 -5.76 63.76 8.45
N GLY A 335 -7.05 63.57 8.77
CA GLY A 335 -8.17 63.59 7.80
C GLY A 335 -8.50 62.16 7.33
N ALA A 336 -9.73 61.63 7.28
CA ALA A 336 -11.10 62.17 7.27
C ALA A 336 -11.62 62.61 5.88
N ASP A 337 -12.83 62.12 5.56
CA ASP A 337 -13.82 62.59 4.57
C ASP A 337 -13.37 62.48 3.08
N ASP A 338 -14.19 62.25 2.04
CA ASP A 338 -15.64 62.09 1.77
C ASP A 338 -15.80 60.92 0.74
N ASP A 339 -16.85 60.06 0.68
CA ASP A 339 -18.30 60.20 0.32
C ASP A 339 -18.60 59.89 -1.18
N ASP A 340 -19.89 59.64 -1.49
CA ASP A 340 -20.51 59.30 -2.80
C ASP A 340 -20.13 57.94 -3.46
N GLY A 341 -21.05 57.21 -4.13
CA GLY A 341 -22.50 57.43 -4.29
C GLY A 341 -23.13 56.59 -5.42
N GLU A 342 -24.46 56.38 -5.36
CA GLU A 342 -25.37 55.79 -6.37
C GLU A 342 -25.11 54.29 -6.75
N ASP A 343 -25.96 53.28 -6.49
CA ASP A 343 -27.43 53.04 -6.50
C ASP A 343 -28.06 52.62 -7.85
N SER A 344 -28.59 51.39 -7.89
CA SER A 344 -29.79 51.04 -8.70
C SER A 344 -30.52 49.77 -8.21
N ASP A 345 -31.66 49.98 -7.54
CA ASP A 345 -32.77 49.05 -7.19
C ASP A 345 -33.34 48.23 -8.38
N ASP A 346 -34.14 47.13 -8.27
CA ASP A 346 -34.65 46.29 -7.14
C ASP A 346 -34.54 44.77 -7.58
N SER A 347 -35.49 43.80 -7.60
CA SER A 347 -36.89 43.66 -7.15
C SER A 347 -37.29 42.24 -6.67
N ASP A 348 -38.42 42.20 -5.96
CA ASP A 348 -39.33 41.07 -5.75
C ASP A 348 -38.82 39.76 -5.11
N ALA A 349 -38.95 39.73 -3.78
CA ALA A 349 -39.32 38.52 -3.04
C ALA A 349 -40.85 38.40 -2.92
N PRO A 350 -41.37 37.25 -2.44
CA PRO A 350 -42.22 37.39 -1.26
C PRO A 350 -41.94 36.40 -0.12
N LYS A 351 -42.21 36.87 1.11
CA LYS A 351 -41.86 36.23 2.38
C LYS A 351 -42.94 35.27 2.89
N ARG A 352 -42.54 34.23 3.63
CA ARG A 352 -43.38 33.62 4.69
C ARG A 352 -42.67 33.67 6.05
N LYS A 353 -43.42 34.01 7.10
CA LYS A 353 -42.99 34.07 8.52
C LYS A 353 -43.92 33.19 9.36
N GLN A 354 -43.42 32.58 10.45
CA GLN A 354 -44.05 32.32 11.77
C GLN A 354 -43.39 31.12 12.50
N LYS A 355 -43.38 30.96 13.85
CA LYS A 355 -43.35 31.92 14.99
C LYS A 355 -43.12 31.20 16.35
N GLY A 356 -42.11 31.62 17.14
CA GLY A 356 -41.98 31.28 18.58
C GLY A 356 -41.44 29.87 18.91
N LYS A 357 -41.16 29.50 20.18
CA LYS A 357 -41.30 30.22 21.48
C LYS A 357 -40.09 29.92 22.42
N ARG A 358 -39.86 30.81 23.40
CA ARG A 358 -38.80 30.73 24.44
C ARG A 358 -39.29 30.01 25.72
N LYS A 359 -38.38 29.34 26.46
CA LYS A 359 -38.25 29.18 27.95
C LYS A 359 -37.52 27.86 28.30
N LYS A 360 -36.87 27.65 29.45
CA LYS A 360 -36.06 28.47 30.40
C LYS A 360 -35.52 27.49 31.48
N ALA A 361 -34.28 27.63 31.94
CA ALA A 361 -33.69 26.70 32.94
C ALA A 361 -33.91 27.11 34.42
N PRO A 362 -33.75 26.15 35.35
CA PRO A 362 -33.04 26.33 36.64
C PRO A 362 -31.78 25.41 36.70
N LYS A 363 -30.58 25.84 37.09
CA LYS A 363 -30.06 26.41 38.37
C LYS A 363 -29.69 25.35 39.44
N GLY A 364 -28.42 25.39 39.87
CA GLY A 364 -27.85 24.66 41.04
C GLY A 364 -26.65 23.80 40.64
N GLY A 365 -25.47 23.87 41.28
CA GLY A 365 -24.99 24.72 42.39
C GLY A 365 -23.49 25.03 42.24
N SER A 366 -22.92 25.81 43.16
CA SER A 366 -21.55 26.37 43.05
C SER A 366 -20.58 25.81 44.12
N LEU A 367 -19.33 26.25 44.02
CA LEU A 367 -18.17 26.22 44.94
C LEU A 367 -17.09 25.14 44.70
N SER A 368 -15.78 25.43 44.81
CA SER A 368 -15.02 26.70 44.67
C SER A 368 -13.51 26.47 44.86
N VAL A 369 -12.64 27.21 44.14
CA VAL A 369 -11.38 27.88 44.62
C VAL A 369 -10.44 27.05 45.52
N LEU A 370 -9.19 26.73 45.14
CA LEU A 370 -8.02 27.62 44.90
C LEU A 370 -7.12 27.09 43.74
N GLY A 371 -6.22 27.87 43.11
CA GLY A 371 -6.04 29.33 43.19
C GLY A 371 -4.62 29.85 42.93
N LYS A 372 -4.21 30.01 41.65
CA LYS A 372 -3.02 30.77 41.15
C LYS A 372 -1.63 30.14 41.45
N GLU A 373 -0.51 30.48 40.78
CA GLU A 373 -0.16 31.62 39.89
C GLU A 373 0.40 31.24 38.49
N GLU A 374 0.60 32.29 37.67
CA GLU A 374 1.14 32.35 36.31
C GLU A 374 2.69 32.48 36.31
N ALA A 375 3.47 32.47 35.21
CA ALA A 375 3.41 31.80 33.88
C ALA A 375 4.69 32.20 33.09
N LYS A 376 5.20 31.36 32.17
CA LYS A 376 5.72 31.75 30.82
C LYS A 376 6.31 30.59 30.00
N ARG A 377 5.82 30.51 28.75
CA ARG A 377 6.41 30.05 27.46
C ARG A 377 7.96 29.86 27.44
N LYS A 378 8.56 28.99 26.60
CA LYS A 378 8.19 28.56 25.23
C LYS A 378 9.03 27.32 24.77
N LYS A 379 8.73 26.82 23.55
CA LYS A 379 9.46 25.82 22.71
C LYS A 379 9.25 24.32 23.02
N GLY A 380 8.54 23.64 22.12
CA GLY A 380 8.93 22.30 21.61
C GLY A 380 9.98 22.46 20.49
N PRO A 381 10.27 21.43 19.64
CA PRO A 381 9.36 20.37 19.20
C PRO A 381 9.69 18.97 19.76
N GLY A 382 8.85 17.98 19.44
CA GLY A 382 9.16 16.57 19.66
C GLY A 382 9.92 15.94 18.48
N LYS A 383 10.55 14.78 18.74
CA LYS A 383 10.99 13.81 17.74
C LYS A 383 10.78 12.40 18.29
N SER A 384 10.15 11.54 17.50
CA SER A 384 10.23 10.09 17.68
C SER A 384 11.52 9.60 17.03
N GLY A 385 12.36 8.90 17.80
CA GLY A 385 13.66 8.38 17.39
C GLY A 385 14.01 7.12 18.19
N ASN A 386 14.86 6.25 17.64
CA ASN A 386 15.22 4.99 18.29
C ASN A 386 16.18 5.26 19.47
N PHE A 387 15.61 5.38 20.66
CA PHE A 387 16.30 5.80 21.89
C PHE A 387 17.63 5.06 22.18
N PHE A 388 17.78 3.80 21.74
CA PHE A 388 19.01 3.01 21.92
C PHE A 388 20.11 3.24 20.87
N SER A 389 19.78 3.56 19.62
CA SER A 389 20.80 3.95 18.63
C SER A 389 21.36 5.33 18.98
N ASP A 390 20.46 6.23 19.37
CA ASP A 390 20.80 7.60 19.73
C ASP A 390 21.71 7.61 20.97
N LEU A 391 21.47 6.76 21.98
CA LEU A 391 22.30 6.70 23.19
C LEU A 391 23.77 6.34 22.92
N LEU A 392 24.03 5.38 22.01
CA LEU A 392 25.40 4.99 21.62
C LEU A 392 26.10 6.05 20.79
N LEU A 393 25.38 6.68 19.85
CA LEU A 393 25.88 7.76 19.01
C LEU A 393 26.19 9.02 19.84
N HIS A 394 25.29 9.40 20.73
CA HIS A 394 25.36 10.56 21.61
C HIS A 394 26.39 10.38 22.75
N ALA A 395 26.76 9.14 23.08
CA ALA A 395 27.91 8.81 23.93
C ALA A 395 29.24 8.87 23.15
N ALA A 396 29.24 8.55 21.86
CA ALA A 396 30.41 8.70 20.97
C ALA A 396 30.62 10.14 20.46
N GLY A 397 29.72 11.09 20.77
CA GLY A 397 29.84 12.50 20.41
C GLY A 397 29.01 12.95 19.19
N PHE A 398 28.08 12.11 18.71
CA PHE A 398 27.16 12.44 17.62
C PHE A 398 25.78 12.82 18.17
N TYR A 399 25.42 14.09 18.03
CA TYR A 399 24.21 14.71 18.56
C TYR A 399 23.18 15.02 17.46
N THR A 400 23.61 15.08 16.21
CA THR A 400 22.76 15.36 15.05
C THR A 400 23.10 14.45 13.86
N VAL A 401 22.18 14.35 12.88
CA VAL A 401 22.41 13.58 11.65
C VAL A 401 23.57 14.17 10.83
N ARG A 402 23.77 15.51 10.84
CA ARG A 402 24.90 16.17 10.15
C ARG A 402 26.25 15.67 10.67
N ASP A 403 26.33 15.33 11.95
CA ASP A 403 27.56 14.86 12.57
C ASP A 403 28.03 13.50 11.99
N LEU A 404 27.14 12.78 11.27
CA LEU A 404 27.41 11.50 10.62
C LEU A 404 27.65 11.61 9.11
N TYR A 405 27.30 12.73 8.45
CA TYR A 405 27.31 12.87 6.98
C TYR A 405 28.69 12.59 6.33
N HIS A 406 29.78 12.87 7.06
CA HIS A 406 31.14 12.72 6.55
C HIS A 406 31.90 11.53 7.17
N LEU A 407 31.27 10.71 8.03
CA LEU A 407 31.94 9.55 8.62
C LEU A 407 31.91 8.35 7.69
N LYS A 408 33.09 7.80 7.42
CA LYS A 408 33.25 6.52 6.76
C LYS A 408 32.92 5.40 7.77
N PRO A 409 32.36 4.25 7.34
CA PRO A 409 32.00 3.16 8.28
C PRO A 409 33.14 2.68 9.18
N VAL A 410 34.39 2.78 8.72
CA VAL A 410 35.61 2.46 9.49
C VAL A 410 35.80 3.40 10.69
N ASP A 411 35.49 4.69 10.52
CA ASP A 411 35.71 5.70 11.56
C ASP A 411 34.57 5.70 12.57
N LEU A 412 33.34 5.41 12.14
CA LEU A 412 32.22 5.11 13.05
C LEU A 412 32.51 3.87 13.90
N SER A 413 33.01 2.80 13.26
CA SER A 413 33.41 1.57 13.96
C SER A 413 34.54 1.81 14.98
N ARG A 414 35.50 2.69 14.68
CA ARG A 414 36.57 3.10 15.61
C ARG A 414 36.05 3.89 16.81
N GLN A 415 35.15 4.85 16.61
CA GLN A 415 34.67 5.70 17.70
C GLN A 415 33.70 4.96 18.62
N VAL A 416 32.80 4.13 18.07
CA VAL A 416 31.94 3.23 18.88
C VAL A 416 32.77 2.20 19.64
N ALA A 417 33.86 1.68 19.06
CA ALA A 417 34.82 0.81 19.77
C ALA A 417 35.73 1.56 20.78
N GLY A 418 35.67 2.89 20.86
CA GLY A 418 36.44 3.70 21.79
C GLY A 418 35.77 3.89 23.17
N ALA A 419 34.49 3.53 23.31
CA ALA A 419 33.73 3.73 24.55
C ALA A 419 34.06 2.70 25.64
N ASP A 420 34.40 1.46 25.27
CA ASP A 420 34.76 0.39 26.20
C ASP A 420 36.25 0.03 26.14
N GLY A 421 36.91 0.16 27.29
CA GLY A 421 38.36 0.02 27.44
C GLY A 421 38.90 -1.41 27.37
N GLY A 422 38.90 -2.02 26.19
CA GLY A 422 39.83 -3.10 25.84
C GLY A 422 39.20 -4.46 25.48
N GLY A 423 38.91 -4.68 24.19
CA GLY A 423 38.63 -6.02 23.66
C GLY A 423 38.12 -6.03 22.22
N THR A 424 38.97 -6.44 21.27
CA THR A 424 38.58 -6.91 19.91
C THR A 424 37.36 -6.22 19.25
N GLY A 425 37.55 -4.99 18.77
CA GLY A 425 36.47 -4.17 18.22
C GLY A 425 35.69 -4.83 17.06
N GLY A 426 34.36 -4.62 17.06
CA GLY A 426 33.44 -4.96 15.96
C GLY A 426 33.12 -6.45 15.76
N LEU A 427 34.12 -7.33 15.85
CA LEU A 427 34.00 -8.75 15.47
C LEU A 427 34.01 -9.72 16.67
N GLY A 428 34.23 -9.23 17.90
CA GLY A 428 34.28 -10.06 19.12
C GLY A 428 32.99 -10.84 19.45
N GLY A 429 31.85 -10.53 18.83
CA GLY A 429 30.60 -11.27 18.97
C GLY A 429 30.48 -12.55 18.13
N GLY A 430 31.47 -12.85 17.28
CA GLY A 430 31.42 -13.97 16.34
C GLY A 430 31.35 -15.35 17.03
N ARG A 431 30.18 -15.98 17.00
CA ARG A 431 29.97 -17.37 17.44
C ARG A 431 30.26 -18.34 16.30
N SER A 432 30.81 -19.52 16.63
CA SER A 432 30.91 -20.61 15.66
C SER A 432 29.54 -21.22 15.35
N ALA A 433 29.38 -21.79 14.16
CA ALA A 433 28.13 -22.47 13.78
C ALA A 433 27.76 -23.63 14.73
N ALA A 434 28.75 -24.28 15.37
CA ALA A 434 28.50 -25.28 16.41
C ALA A 434 27.87 -24.66 17.67
N GLN A 435 28.41 -23.55 18.16
CA GLN A 435 27.84 -22.82 19.31
C GLN A 435 26.45 -22.27 19.01
N MET A 436 26.18 -21.84 17.77
CA MET A 436 24.83 -21.45 17.34
C MET A 436 23.88 -22.65 17.38
N LEU A 437 24.24 -23.76 16.75
CA LEU A 437 23.44 -24.99 16.72
C LEU A 437 23.15 -25.55 18.12
N ASP A 438 24.12 -25.50 19.04
CA ASP A 438 23.92 -25.94 20.42
C ASP A 438 23.10 -24.94 21.24
N THR A 439 23.16 -23.63 20.92
CA THR A 439 22.23 -22.63 21.46
C THR A 439 20.80 -22.91 21.00
N GLU A 440 20.57 -23.16 19.71
CA GLU A 440 19.26 -23.46 19.14
C GLU A 440 18.62 -24.70 19.78
N LYS A 441 19.36 -25.81 19.88
CA LYS A 441 18.90 -27.04 20.57
C LYS A 441 18.51 -26.79 22.03
N ALA A 442 19.15 -25.83 22.71
CA ALA A 442 18.87 -25.49 24.10
C ALA A 442 17.65 -24.57 24.29
N ARG A 443 17.16 -23.88 23.23
CA ARG A 443 16.00 -22.97 23.35
C ARG A 443 14.69 -23.71 23.67
N GLY A 444 14.51 -24.89 23.06
CA GLY A 444 13.31 -25.74 23.23
C GLY A 444 12.12 -25.33 22.36
N HIS A 445 10.97 -25.97 22.60
CA HIS A 445 9.73 -25.79 21.84
C HIS A 445 8.51 -25.71 22.76
N VAL A 446 7.47 -24.98 22.35
CA VAL A 446 6.12 -25.10 22.92
C VAL A 446 5.40 -26.27 22.22
N ILE A 447 5.23 -27.38 22.93
CA ILE A 447 4.49 -28.56 22.45
C ILE A 447 2.97 -28.28 22.41
N THR A 448 2.21 -29.09 21.68
CA THR A 448 0.75 -28.92 21.44
C THR A 448 -0.08 -30.16 21.80
N PHE A 449 0.55 -31.17 22.44
CA PHE A 449 0.01 -32.52 22.67
C PHE A 449 -0.67 -33.14 21.43
N SER A 450 -0.13 -32.83 20.26
CA SER A 450 -0.70 -33.17 18.97
C SER A 450 0.45 -33.55 18.05
N ASN A 451 0.84 -34.83 18.07
CA ASN A 451 1.99 -35.39 17.34
C ASN A 451 2.07 -34.93 15.87
N GLU A 452 0.91 -34.74 15.24
CA GLU A 452 0.75 -34.20 13.90
C GLU A 452 1.26 -32.75 13.75
N PHE A 453 0.92 -31.86 14.69
CA PHE A 453 1.38 -30.46 14.77
C PHE A 453 2.81 -30.36 15.30
N ASP A 454 3.11 -31.05 16.40
CA ASP A 454 4.46 -31.07 16.99
C ASP A 454 5.47 -31.59 15.96
N GLY A 455 5.14 -32.70 15.30
CA GLY A 455 5.92 -33.25 14.18
C GLY A 455 5.77 -32.51 12.86
N LEU A 456 4.93 -31.47 12.73
CA LEU A 456 4.93 -30.52 11.60
C LEU A 456 5.95 -29.40 11.86
N LEU A 457 6.10 -28.99 13.12
CA LEU A 457 6.95 -27.91 13.60
C LEU A 457 8.32 -28.41 14.11
N GLY A 458 8.67 -29.67 13.88
CA GLY A 458 9.97 -30.26 14.25
C GLY A 458 10.14 -30.61 15.74
N GLY A 459 9.09 -30.48 16.54
CA GLY A 459 9.07 -30.73 17.99
C GLY A 459 7.95 -29.97 18.72
N GLY A 460 7.48 -28.87 18.12
CA GLY A 460 6.54 -27.90 18.69
C GLY A 460 6.91 -26.50 18.18
N VAL A 461 6.18 -25.45 18.56
CA VAL A 461 6.54 -24.07 18.14
C VAL A 461 7.94 -23.73 18.66
N PRO A 462 8.93 -23.44 17.79
CA PRO A 462 10.31 -23.21 18.21
C PRO A 462 10.43 -21.90 19.00
N VAL A 463 11.23 -21.95 20.07
CA VAL A 463 11.56 -20.77 20.86
C VAL A 463 12.72 -20.01 20.23
N GLY A 464 12.69 -18.67 20.29
CA GLY A 464 13.67 -17.81 19.63
C GLY A 464 13.49 -17.70 18.13
N GLN A 465 12.25 -17.89 17.66
CA GLN A 465 11.82 -17.74 16.26
C GLN A 465 10.40 -17.17 16.21
N VAL A 466 10.03 -16.60 15.06
CA VAL A 466 8.67 -16.14 14.77
C VAL A 466 7.92 -17.22 13.99
N THR A 467 6.76 -17.65 14.49
CA THR A 467 5.89 -18.66 13.86
C THR A 467 4.51 -18.08 13.58
N GLU A 468 4.08 -18.12 12.33
CA GLU A 468 2.83 -17.53 11.87
C GLU A 468 1.80 -18.60 11.46
N PHE A 469 0.60 -18.52 12.02
CA PHE A 469 -0.55 -19.34 11.66
C PHE A 469 -1.57 -18.49 10.90
N CYS A 470 -1.71 -18.74 9.60
CA CYS A 470 -2.54 -17.98 8.68
C CYS A 470 -3.72 -18.82 8.18
N GLY A 471 -4.92 -18.25 8.09
CA GLY A 471 -6.09 -19.00 7.63
C GLY A 471 -7.44 -18.29 7.76
N VAL A 472 -8.45 -18.88 7.13
CA VAL A 472 -9.84 -18.37 7.07
C VAL A 472 -10.51 -18.24 8.45
N PRO A 473 -11.58 -17.44 8.60
CA PRO A 473 -12.42 -17.44 9.80
C PRO A 473 -12.92 -18.84 10.19
N GLY A 474 -13.15 -19.08 11.48
CA GLY A 474 -13.65 -20.37 11.99
C GLY A 474 -12.69 -21.58 11.90
N VAL A 475 -11.53 -21.44 11.24
CA VAL A 475 -10.56 -22.55 11.08
C VAL A 475 -9.85 -22.93 12.38
N GLY A 476 -9.83 -22.05 13.38
CA GLY A 476 -9.35 -22.35 14.75
C GLY A 476 -8.07 -21.64 15.19
N LYS A 477 -7.71 -20.48 14.61
CA LYS A 477 -6.51 -19.70 14.98
C LYS A 477 -6.44 -19.38 16.48
N THR A 478 -7.45 -18.69 17.01
CA THR A 478 -7.59 -18.36 18.44
C THR A 478 -7.62 -19.60 19.34
N GLN A 479 -8.17 -20.73 18.86
CA GLN A 479 -8.16 -22.00 19.59
C GLN A 479 -6.74 -22.58 19.72
N LEU A 480 -5.90 -22.40 18.70
CA LEU A 480 -4.48 -22.74 18.76
C LEU A 480 -3.72 -21.78 19.68
N GLY A 481 -4.01 -20.47 19.60
CA GLY A 481 -3.40 -19.45 20.46
C GLY A 481 -3.69 -19.70 21.94
N MET A 482 -4.96 -19.85 22.31
CA MET A 482 -5.36 -20.16 23.69
C MET A 482 -4.73 -21.45 24.20
N GLN A 483 -4.58 -22.47 23.34
CA GLN A 483 -3.88 -23.68 23.72
C GLN A 483 -2.37 -23.47 23.91
N LEU A 484 -1.68 -22.78 23.01
CA LEU A 484 -0.24 -22.51 23.17
C LEU A 484 0.04 -21.72 24.45
N ALA A 485 -0.85 -20.79 24.82
CA ALA A 485 -0.77 -20.03 26.08
C ALA A 485 -0.94 -20.90 27.34
N VAL A 486 -1.60 -22.05 27.24
CA VAL A 486 -1.65 -23.08 28.29
C VAL A 486 -0.43 -24.02 28.21
N ASP A 487 -0.07 -24.46 27.00
CA ASP A 487 0.91 -25.53 26.82
C ASP A 487 2.38 -25.07 27.01
N VAL A 488 2.69 -23.78 26.88
CA VAL A 488 4.02 -23.22 27.28
C VAL A 488 4.35 -23.49 28.76
N GLN A 489 3.32 -23.61 29.59
CA GLN A 489 3.40 -23.80 31.04
C GLN A 489 3.56 -25.27 31.45
N ILE A 490 3.59 -26.21 30.49
CA ILE A 490 3.81 -27.63 30.76
C ILE A 490 5.21 -27.83 31.37
N PRO A 491 5.36 -28.61 32.46
CA PRO A 491 6.67 -28.85 33.07
C PRO A 491 7.65 -29.61 32.18
N SER A 492 8.95 -29.36 32.37
CA SER A 492 10.05 -29.95 31.60
C SER A 492 10.07 -31.49 31.61
N GLU A 493 9.59 -32.09 32.69
CA GLU A 493 9.46 -33.53 32.89
C GLU A 493 8.51 -34.17 31.87
N PHE A 494 7.62 -33.38 31.28
CA PHE A 494 6.69 -33.76 30.21
C PHE A 494 7.10 -33.21 28.83
N GLY A 495 8.26 -32.56 28.72
CA GLY A 495 8.77 -31.96 27.48
C GLY A 495 8.29 -30.54 27.18
N GLY A 496 7.66 -29.86 28.16
CA GLY A 496 7.32 -28.44 28.05
C GLY A 496 8.43 -27.51 28.56
N LEU A 497 8.12 -26.21 28.66
CA LEU A 497 9.08 -25.16 29.01
C LEU A 497 8.94 -24.62 30.45
N ALA A 498 7.90 -25.02 31.18
CA ALA A 498 7.53 -24.49 32.50
C ALA A 498 7.43 -22.95 32.58
N GLY A 499 7.18 -22.29 31.44
CA GLY A 499 7.14 -20.83 31.33
C GLY A 499 5.74 -20.25 31.44
N LYS A 500 5.62 -18.94 31.21
CA LYS A 500 4.36 -18.19 31.08
C LYS A 500 4.10 -17.71 29.65
N ALA A 501 2.87 -17.26 29.42
CA ALA A 501 2.43 -16.66 28.16
C ALA A 501 2.08 -15.18 28.32
N VAL A 502 2.36 -14.38 27.29
CA VAL A 502 1.68 -13.12 27.01
C VAL A 502 0.71 -13.34 25.85
N TYR A 503 -0.51 -12.80 25.96
CA TYR A 503 -1.53 -12.87 24.92
C TYR A 503 -2.04 -11.47 24.60
N VAL A 504 -1.85 -11.03 23.35
CA VAL A 504 -2.31 -9.74 22.84
C VAL A 504 -3.48 -10.00 21.89
N ASP A 505 -4.68 -9.57 22.27
CA ASP A 505 -5.94 -9.80 21.55
C ASP A 505 -6.45 -8.49 20.93
N THR A 506 -6.39 -8.42 19.59
CA THR A 506 -6.83 -7.27 18.79
C THR A 506 -8.28 -7.41 18.36
N GLU A 507 -8.77 -8.65 18.16
CA GLU A 507 -10.12 -8.93 17.66
C GLU A 507 -11.16 -8.97 18.81
N GLY A 508 -10.72 -9.25 20.05
CA GLY A 508 -11.61 -9.48 21.20
C GLY A 508 -12.15 -10.91 21.24
N SER A 509 -11.35 -11.85 20.75
CA SER A 509 -11.73 -13.24 20.48
C SER A 509 -11.33 -14.22 21.61
N PHE A 510 -10.51 -13.77 22.56
CA PHE A 510 -10.07 -14.58 23.70
C PHE A 510 -11.23 -14.83 24.68
N MET A 511 -11.66 -16.08 24.81
CA MET A 511 -12.71 -16.49 25.75
C MET A 511 -12.10 -17.16 26.97
N VAL A 512 -12.26 -16.55 28.15
CA VAL A 512 -11.61 -16.98 29.40
C VAL A 512 -12.07 -18.37 29.82
N GLU A 513 -13.36 -18.65 29.71
CA GLU A 513 -13.98 -19.96 29.96
C GLU A 513 -13.41 -21.02 29.03
N ARG A 514 -13.11 -20.64 27.78
CA ARG A 514 -12.59 -21.56 26.77
C ARG A 514 -11.10 -21.87 26.98
N ALA A 515 -10.31 -20.88 27.41
CA ALA A 515 -8.96 -21.12 27.90
C ALA A 515 -8.96 -22.01 29.15
N GLN A 516 -9.92 -21.81 30.07
CA GLN A 516 -10.13 -22.64 31.26
C GLN A 516 -10.47 -24.10 30.92
N GLU A 517 -11.33 -24.37 29.93
CA GLU A 517 -11.60 -25.73 29.44
C GLU A 517 -10.33 -26.45 28.95
N ILE A 518 -9.45 -25.72 28.23
CA ILE A 518 -8.19 -26.24 27.70
C ILE A 518 -7.16 -26.45 28.83
N ALA A 519 -7.07 -25.51 29.79
CA ALA A 519 -6.25 -25.66 30.99
C ALA A 519 -6.66 -26.89 31.81
N ALA A 520 -7.96 -27.07 32.04
CA ALA A 520 -8.50 -28.26 32.70
C ALA A 520 -8.19 -29.56 31.92
N ALA A 521 -8.21 -29.50 30.58
CA ALA A 521 -7.82 -30.63 29.73
C ALA A 521 -6.32 -30.97 29.83
N CYS A 522 -5.46 -29.95 29.91
CA CYS A 522 -4.02 -30.10 30.14
C CYS A 522 -3.75 -30.78 31.50
N VAL A 523 -4.34 -30.30 32.60
CA VAL A 523 -4.24 -30.93 33.93
C VAL A 523 -4.70 -32.41 33.88
N ARG A 524 -5.85 -32.68 33.25
CA ARG A 524 -6.36 -34.05 33.04
C ARG A 524 -5.43 -34.91 32.19
N HIS A 525 -4.61 -34.32 31.31
CA HIS A 525 -3.63 -35.07 30.50
C HIS A 525 -2.34 -35.36 31.27
N LEU A 526 -1.75 -34.35 31.91
CA LEU A 526 -0.55 -34.48 32.75
C LEU A 526 -0.76 -35.51 33.88
N SER A 527 -1.91 -35.45 34.57
CA SER A 527 -2.27 -36.43 35.61
C SER A 527 -2.28 -37.87 35.09
N ARG A 528 -2.76 -38.10 33.86
CA ARG A 528 -2.77 -39.45 33.24
C ARG A 528 -1.36 -39.90 32.87
N LEU A 529 -0.54 -39.03 32.27
CA LEU A 529 0.86 -39.33 31.93
C LEU A 529 1.70 -39.62 33.19
N ALA A 530 1.44 -38.89 34.27
CA ALA A 530 2.04 -39.13 35.58
C ALA A 530 1.60 -40.48 36.17
N SER A 531 0.31 -40.84 36.12
CA SER A 531 -0.16 -42.15 36.60
C SER A 531 0.37 -43.35 35.80
N ALA A 532 0.73 -43.13 34.53
CA ALA A 532 1.31 -44.15 33.67
C ALA A 532 2.84 -44.32 33.87
N THR A 533 3.47 -43.53 34.75
CA THR A 533 4.92 -43.46 34.92
C THR A 533 5.35 -43.70 36.37
N GLN A 534 6.42 -44.48 36.59
CA GLN A 534 6.92 -44.76 37.94
C GLN A 534 7.74 -43.61 38.58
N SER A 535 8.27 -42.65 37.82
CA SER A 535 8.96 -41.46 38.36
C SER A 535 8.11 -40.71 39.39
N ALA A 536 8.74 -40.32 40.50
CA ALA A 536 8.14 -39.47 41.52
C ALA A 536 8.11 -38.00 41.10
N GLU A 537 9.14 -37.52 40.37
CA GLU A 537 9.21 -36.13 39.90
C GLU A 537 8.03 -35.80 38.98
N ARG A 538 7.75 -36.65 37.99
CA ARG A 538 6.57 -36.49 37.11
C ARG A 538 5.25 -36.43 37.88
N ARG A 539 5.13 -37.17 39.00
CA ARG A 539 3.93 -37.16 39.85
C ARG A 539 3.83 -35.87 40.67
N ALA A 540 4.94 -35.35 41.19
CA ALA A 540 4.97 -34.04 41.85
C ALA A 540 4.71 -32.88 40.86
N ALA A 541 5.36 -32.88 39.70
CA ALA A 541 5.18 -31.87 38.66
C ALA A 541 3.73 -31.81 38.16
N ALA A 542 3.08 -32.96 37.90
CA ALA A 542 1.66 -33.00 37.53
C ALA A 542 0.69 -32.61 38.66
N GLN A 543 1.11 -32.66 39.93
CA GLN A 543 0.33 -32.18 41.07
C GLN A 543 0.48 -30.66 41.29
N ALA A 544 1.61 -30.08 40.91
CA ALA A 544 1.84 -28.63 40.97
C ALA A 544 1.03 -27.87 39.89
N VAL A 545 0.85 -28.45 38.70
CA VAL A 545 0.05 -27.85 37.63
C VAL A 545 -1.44 -27.93 37.96
N THR A 546 -2.02 -26.79 38.31
CA THR A 546 -3.46 -26.64 38.53
C THR A 546 -4.08 -25.70 37.49
N GLU A 547 -5.37 -25.86 37.23
CA GLU A 547 -6.14 -24.99 36.31
C GLU A 547 -6.02 -23.51 36.69
N ARG A 548 -6.08 -23.19 38.00
CA ARG A 548 -5.88 -21.83 38.52
C ARG A 548 -4.45 -21.31 38.27
N ALA A 549 -3.43 -22.15 38.41
CA ALA A 549 -2.06 -21.76 38.10
C ALA A 549 -1.87 -21.48 36.61
N LEU A 550 -2.40 -22.36 35.74
CA LEU A 550 -2.37 -22.18 34.29
C LEU A 550 -3.05 -20.89 33.84
N MET A 551 -4.25 -20.60 34.36
CA MET A 551 -4.95 -19.35 34.04
C MET A 551 -4.23 -18.11 34.60
N ALA A 552 -3.51 -18.22 35.72
CA ALA A 552 -2.71 -17.13 36.28
C ALA A 552 -1.35 -16.93 35.58
N GLY A 553 -0.91 -17.87 34.74
CA GLY A 553 0.31 -17.77 33.92
C GLY A 553 0.10 -17.14 32.54
N ILE A 554 -1.11 -16.64 32.23
CA ILE A 554 -1.45 -15.95 30.98
C ILE A 554 -1.62 -14.45 31.25
N HIS A 555 -0.66 -13.65 30.80
CA HIS A 555 -0.72 -12.18 30.84
C HIS A 555 -1.50 -11.67 29.63
N TYR A 556 -2.76 -11.27 29.82
CA TYR A 556 -3.66 -10.86 28.75
C TYR A 556 -3.70 -9.34 28.54
N TYR A 557 -3.64 -8.91 27.29
CA TYR A 557 -3.77 -7.52 26.84
C TYR A 557 -4.84 -7.42 25.75
N ARG A 558 -5.90 -6.66 25.99
CA ARG A 558 -6.82 -6.23 24.93
C ARG A 558 -6.23 -5.00 24.25
N VAL A 559 -6.30 -4.94 22.92
CA VAL A 559 -5.79 -3.84 22.10
C VAL A 559 -6.88 -3.32 21.17
N HIS A 560 -7.16 -2.03 21.22
CA HIS A 560 -8.31 -1.38 20.58
C HIS A 560 -7.99 -0.64 19.27
N ASP A 561 -6.72 -0.28 19.02
CA ASP A 561 -6.25 0.28 17.75
C ASP A 561 -4.78 -0.09 17.45
N HIS A 562 -4.25 0.38 16.32
CA HIS A 562 -2.87 0.09 15.90
C HIS A 562 -1.82 0.81 16.76
N THR A 563 -2.15 1.94 17.37
CA THR A 563 -1.23 2.71 18.23
C THR A 563 -1.05 2.00 19.57
N GLU A 564 -2.13 1.48 20.16
CA GLU A 564 -2.06 0.56 21.30
C GLU A 564 -1.27 -0.70 20.94
N GLN A 565 -1.47 -1.28 19.75
CA GLN A 565 -0.75 -2.49 19.32
C GLN A 565 0.77 -2.26 19.29
N LEU A 566 1.21 -1.13 18.75
CA LEU A 566 2.61 -0.74 18.70
C LEU A 566 3.17 -0.40 20.08
N ALA A 567 2.41 0.31 20.91
CA ALA A 567 2.80 0.62 22.28
C ALA A 567 3.03 -0.64 23.12
N VAL A 568 2.20 -1.67 22.95
CA VAL A 568 2.40 -2.99 23.60
C VAL A 568 3.65 -3.68 23.08
N VAL A 569 3.93 -3.68 21.76
CA VAL A 569 5.13 -4.32 21.20
C VAL A 569 6.42 -3.60 21.60
N GLU A 570 6.48 -2.26 21.56
CA GLU A 570 7.66 -1.49 21.97
C GLU A 570 7.94 -1.56 23.48
N GLN A 571 6.90 -1.75 24.32
CA GLN A 571 7.08 -1.96 25.77
C GLN A 571 7.42 -3.41 26.15
N MET A 572 7.17 -4.38 25.25
CA MET A 572 7.35 -5.80 25.53
C MET A 572 8.77 -6.20 25.98
N PRO A 573 9.88 -5.62 25.47
CA PRO A 573 11.21 -5.91 26.00
C PRO A 573 11.33 -5.61 27.50
N ALA A 574 10.93 -4.42 27.95
CA ALA A 574 10.99 -4.05 29.37
C ALA A 574 10.07 -4.95 30.23
N PHE A 575 8.93 -5.38 29.69
CA PHE A 575 8.07 -6.36 30.35
C PHE A 575 8.73 -7.73 30.50
N LEU A 576 9.42 -8.22 29.47
CA LEU A 576 10.13 -9.52 29.50
C LEU A 576 11.40 -9.50 30.38
N ASP A 577 12.07 -8.35 30.54
CA ASP A 577 13.16 -8.20 31.53
C ASP A 577 12.63 -8.39 32.97
N ALA A 578 11.43 -7.88 33.25
CA ALA A 578 10.76 -8.04 34.54
C ALA A 578 10.11 -9.43 34.74
N HIS A 579 9.84 -10.16 33.65
CA HIS A 579 9.17 -11.47 33.66
C HIS A 579 9.96 -12.52 32.84
N PRO A 580 11.18 -12.89 33.28
CA PRO A 580 12.05 -13.84 32.57
C PRO A 580 11.51 -15.28 32.55
N ASP A 581 10.39 -15.54 33.23
CA ASP A 581 9.64 -16.80 33.16
C ASP A 581 8.65 -16.85 31.99
N VAL A 582 8.35 -15.73 31.32
CA VAL A 582 7.58 -15.73 30.05
C VAL A 582 8.42 -16.36 28.94
N ARG A 583 7.86 -17.36 28.26
CA ARG A 583 8.52 -18.08 27.13
C ARG A 583 7.71 -18.06 25.84
N LEU A 584 6.53 -17.44 25.83
CA LEU A 584 5.64 -17.32 24.67
C LEU A 584 4.97 -15.94 24.63
N LEU A 585 4.98 -15.31 23.46
CA LEU A 585 4.14 -14.17 23.10
C LEU A 585 3.18 -14.60 21.97
N VAL A 586 1.87 -14.48 22.20
CA VAL A 586 0.83 -14.67 21.17
C VAL A 586 0.24 -13.31 20.80
N LEU A 587 0.05 -13.05 19.51
CA LEU A 587 -0.61 -11.85 19.00
C LEU A 587 -1.72 -12.27 18.01
N ASP A 588 -2.98 -12.12 18.43
CA ASP A 588 -4.20 -12.59 17.73
C ASP A 588 -5.17 -11.43 17.44
N SER A 589 -5.25 -10.87 16.23
CA SER A 589 -4.46 -11.13 15.03
C SER A 589 -3.58 -9.94 14.67
N VAL A 590 -2.40 -10.21 14.11
CA VAL A 590 -1.44 -9.15 13.75
C VAL A 590 -1.96 -8.20 12.67
N THR A 591 -3.05 -8.58 12.01
CA THR A 591 -3.62 -7.88 10.86
C THR A 591 -4.78 -6.95 11.17
N PHE A 592 -5.49 -7.13 12.28
CA PHE A 592 -6.82 -6.53 12.46
C PHE A 592 -6.80 -4.98 12.34
N HIS A 593 -6.01 -4.33 13.19
CA HIS A 593 -5.88 -2.85 13.23
C HIS A 593 -5.05 -2.25 12.09
N PHE A 594 -4.42 -3.09 11.26
CA PHE A 594 -3.68 -2.67 10.07
C PHE A 594 -4.47 -2.89 8.77
N ARG A 595 -5.64 -3.55 8.84
CA ARG A 595 -6.58 -3.72 7.71
C ARG A 595 -7.78 -2.78 7.76
N GLN A 596 -7.97 -2.05 8.86
CA GLN A 596 -9.13 -1.18 9.10
C GLN A 596 -8.66 0.12 9.74
N GLY A 597 -9.08 1.27 9.20
CA GLY A 597 -8.79 2.59 9.79
C GLY A 597 -7.32 3.05 9.71
N PHE A 598 -6.58 2.64 8.67
CA PHE A 598 -5.18 3.04 8.46
C PHE A 598 -5.00 3.58 7.03
N SER A 599 -5.25 4.87 6.82
CA SER A 599 -5.30 5.50 5.49
C SER A 599 -3.95 5.63 4.79
N ASP A 600 -2.88 6.02 5.50
CA ASP A 600 -1.53 6.06 4.91
C ASP A 600 -0.95 4.64 4.80
N MET A 601 -1.09 4.02 3.63
CA MET A 601 -0.58 2.67 3.34
C MET A 601 0.95 2.58 3.33
N ALA A 602 1.66 3.69 3.13
CA ALA A 602 3.13 3.76 3.21
C ALA A 602 3.60 3.85 4.66
N MET A 603 2.91 4.58 5.54
CA MET A 603 3.10 4.51 6.99
C MET A 603 2.71 3.14 7.52
N ARG A 604 1.56 2.56 7.11
CA ARG A 604 1.15 1.18 7.44
C ARG A 604 2.29 0.21 7.18
N THR A 605 2.87 0.27 5.98
CA THR A 605 3.95 -0.65 5.57
C THR A 605 5.25 -0.41 6.34
N ARG A 606 5.67 0.84 6.54
CA ARG A 606 6.85 1.18 7.38
C ARG A 606 6.69 0.67 8.81
N VAL A 607 5.53 0.94 9.42
CA VAL A 607 5.17 0.56 10.78
C VAL A 607 5.09 -0.97 10.95
N LEU A 608 4.51 -1.67 9.98
CA LEU A 608 4.49 -3.14 9.95
C LEU A 608 5.91 -3.72 9.84
N VAL A 609 6.78 -3.19 8.97
CA VAL A 609 8.18 -3.63 8.87
C VAL A 609 8.94 -3.39 10.18
N GLN A 610 8.70 -2.26 10.85
CA GLN A 610 9.31 -1.94 12.14
C GLN A 610 8.83 -2.89 13.24
N MET A 611 7.52 -3.14 13.34
CA MET A 611 6.93 -4.10 14.28
C MET A 611 7.42 -5.53 14.01
N ALA A 612 7.56 -5.94 12.74
CA ALA A 612 8.14 -7.22 12.35
C ALA A 612 9.58 -7.38 12.83
N GLN A 613 10.45 -6.38 12.61
CA GLN A 613 11.84 -6.39 13.08
C GLN A 613 11.93 -6.49 14.61
N ARG A 614 11.07 -5.75 15.34
CA ARG A 614 10.97 -5.85 16.80
C ARG A 614 10.56 -7.25 17.27
N LEU A 615 9.57 -7.86 16.62
CA LEU A 615 9.08 -9.20 16.97
C LEU A 615 10.14 -10.29 16.71
N VAL A 616 10.96 -10.15 15.67
CA VAL A 616 12.12 -11.05 15.40
C VAL A 616 13.18 -10.88 16.49
N ALA A 617 13.65 -9.65 16.74
CA ALA A 617 14.68 -9.38 17.75
C ALA A 617 14.23 -9.84 19.15
N LEU A 618 12.98 -9.54 19.52
CA LEU A 618 12.38 -9.96 20.79
C LEU A 618 12.36 -11.49 20.96
N ALA A 619 12.10 -12.25 19.89
CA ALA A 619 12.20 -13.70 19.94
C ALA A 619 13.65 -14.13 20.24
N GLU A 620 14.61 -13.66 19.43
CA GLU A 620 16.00 -14.10 19.47
C GLU A 620 16.74 -13.69 20.75
N ASP A 621 16.63 -12.42 21.15
CA ASP A 621 17.35 -11.83 22.29
C ASP A 621 16.77 -12.30 23.63
N ARG A 622 15.44 -12.43 23.73
CA ARG A 622 14.75 -12.78 24.98
C ARG A 622 14.35 -14.25 25.09
N ASN A 623 14.71 -15.06 24.09
CA ASN A 623 14.52 -16.51 24.09
C ASN A 623 13.06 -16.91 24.37
N VAL A 624 12.13 -16.24 23.67
CA VAL A 624 10.68 -16.50 23.67
C VAL A 624 10.22 -17.01 22.31
N ALA A 625 9.19 -17.85 22.27
CA ALA A 625 8.47 -18.15 21.03
C ALA A 625 7.54 -16.97 20.71
N VAL A 626 7.58 -16.45 19.48
CA VAL A 626 6.64 -15.42 19.03
C VAL A 626 5.66 -16.06 18.05
N VAL A 627 4.37 -16.00 18.39
CA VAL A 627 3.28 -16.63 17.64
C VAL A 627 2.33 -15.56 17.11
N LEU A 628 2.21 -15.52 15.79
CA LEU A 628 1.38 -14.56 15.07
C LEU A 628 0.18 -15.28 14.48
N MET A 629 -1.03 -14.83 14.80
CA MET A 629 -2.20 -15.22 14.03
C MET A 629 -2.42 -14.20 12.91
N ASN A 630 -2.58 -14.68 11.69
CA ASN A 630 -2.82 -13.88 10.50
C ASN A 630 -4.11 -14.37 9.80
N GLN A 631 -4.81 -13.47 9.14
CA GLN A 631 -5.95 -13.79 8.30
C GLN A 631 -5.45 -14.27 6.90
N VAL A 632 -6.35 -14.35 5.93
CA VAL A 632 -6.00 -14.54 4.52
C VAL A 632 -6.74 -13.51 3.66
N THR A 633 -6.10 -13.06 2.59
CA THR A 633 -6.70 -12.31 1.49
C THR A 633 -6.66 -13.14 0.20
N THR A 634 -7.17 -12.60 -0.89
CA THR A 634 -7.34 -13.30 -2.17
C THR A 634 -6.44 -12.68 -3.24
N LYS A 635 -5.43 -13.42 -3.70
CA LYS A 635 -4.58 -13.03 -4.84
C LYS A 635 -5.15 -13.64 -6.11
N PHE A 636 -5.50 -12.81 -7.09
CA PHE A 636 -5.93 -13.28 -8.40
C PHE A 636 -4.72 -13.66 -9.26
N THR A 637 -4.86 -14.71 -10.07
CA THR A 637 -3.87 -15.08 -11.10
C THR A 637 -4.51 -14.98 -12.49
N GLY A 638 -3.70 -14.63 -13.50
CA GLY A 638 -4.14 -14.22 -14.84
C GLY A 638 -4.86 -15.28 -15.71
N GLU A 639 -5.26 -16.41 -15.13
CA GLU A 639 -6.14 -17.42 -15.72
C GLU A 639 -7.59 -17.32 -15.20
N GLY A 640 -7.90 -16.30 -14.39
CA GLY A 640 -9.18 -16.15 -13.70
C GLY A 640 -9.29 -16.97 -12.40
N LEU A 641 -8.19 -17.60 -11.98
CA LEU A 641 -8.14 -18.39 -10.75
C LEU A 641 -7.77 -17.51 -9.56
N SER A 642 -8.59 -17.50 -8.52
CA SER A 642 -8.31 -16.81 -7.27
C SER A 642 -7.66 -17.75 -6.26
N ARG A 643 -6.64 -17.28 -5.54
CA ARG A 643 -5.90 -18.07 -4.55
C ARG A 643 -5.84 -17.33 -3.21
N LEU A 644 -6.23 -18.02 -2.14
CA LEU A 644 -6.02 -17.53 -0.79
C LEU A 644 -4.52 -17.45 -0.45
N VAL A 645 -4.09 -16.28 0.03
CA VAL A 645 -2.73 -15.97 0.50
C VAL A 645 -2.81 -15.31 1.89
N PRO A 646 -1.75 -15.37 2.71
CA PRO A 646 -1.71 -14.62 3.97
C PRO A 646 -1.88 -13.12 3.75
N ALA A 647 -2.54 -12.42 4.67
CA ALA A 647 -2.63 -10.97 4.60
C ALA A 647 -1.30 -10.30 5.01
N LEU A 648 -1.18 -8.99 4.75
CA LEU A 648 0.04 -8.16 4.86
C LEU A 648 1.14 -8.45 3.81
N GLY A 649 0.89 -9.34 2.85
CA GLY A 649 1.73 -9.51 1.67
C GLY A 649 3.12 -10.11 1.93
N ASP A 650 4.00 -9.94 0.94
CA ASP A 650 5.32 -10.57 0.92
C ASP A 650 6.38 -9.80 1.74
N SER A 651 6.24 -8.49 1.92
CA SER A 651 7.09 -7.69 2.82
C SER A 651 7.00 -8.19 4.27
N TRP A 652 5.79 -8.43 4.77
CA TRP A 652 5.54 -9.08 6.06
C TRP A 652 6.02 -10.55 6.08
N ALA A 653 5.95 -11.25 4.94
CA ALA A 653 6.33 -12.66 4.85
C ALA A 653 7.80 -12.95 5.15
N HIS A 654 8.69 -11.96 5.13
CA HIS A 654 10.07 -12.13 5.57
C HIS A 654 10.19 -12.34 7.09
N ALA A 655 9.31 -11.74 7.90
CA ALA A 655 9.37 -11.74 9.36
C ALA A 655 9.17 -13.13 9.99
N ALA A 656 8.23 -13.92 9.47
CA ALA A 656 7.92 -15.24 10.01
C ALA A 656 8.97 -16.27 9.58
N THR A 657 9.74 -16.82 10.53
CA THR A 657 10.69 -17.93 10.28
C THR A 657 9.96 -19.17 9.79
N ASN A 658 8.79 -19.47 10.39
CA ASN A 658 7.91 -20.57 10.02
C ASN A 658 6.50 -20.04 9.74
N ARG A 659 5.84 -20.51 8.67
CA ARG A 659 4.47 -20.13 8.28
C ARG A 659 3.64 -21.38 8.00
N VAL A 660 2.53 -21.51 8.71
CA VAL A 660 1.59 -22.64 8.60
C VAL A 660 0.22 -22.12 8.13
N ILE A 661 -0.23 -22.63 6.98
CA ILE A 661 -1.57 -22.36 6.43
C ILE A 661 -2.57 -23.32 7.08
N LEU A 662 -3.61 -22.78 7.71
CA LEU A 662 -4.74 -23.50 8.29
C LEU A 662 -5.96 -23.39 7.36
N PHE A 663 -6.48 -24.53 6.90
CA PHE A 663 -7.58 -24.58 5.93
C PHE A 663 -8.54 -25.74 6.18
N TRP A 664 -9.70 -25.69 5.52
CA TRP A 664 -10.67 -26.78 5.48
C TRP A 664 -10.53 -27.59 4.19
N GLN A 665 -10.69 -28.91 4.27
CA GLN A 665 -10.86 -29.78 3.11
C GLN A 665 -12.03 -30.74 3.40
N GLY A 666 -13.17 -30.50 2.77
CA GLY A 666 -14.44 -31.08 3.19
C GLY A 666 -14.76 -30.69 4.64
N SER A 667 -15.16 -31.67 5.46
CA SER A 667 -15.48 -31.47 6.89
C SER A 667 -14.28 -31.56 7.84
N GLN A 668 -13.05 -31.68 7.33
CA GLN A 668 -11.83 -31.81 8.14
C GLN A 668 -10.94 -30.56 8.00
N ARG A 669 -10.19 -30.24 9.06
CA ARG A 669 -9.23 -29.15 9.09
C ARG A 669 -7.81 -29.70 8.86
N PHE A 670 -7.01 -28.94 8.14
CA PHE A 670 -5.63 -29.29 7.80
C PHE A 670 -4.69 -28.11 8.04
N ALA A 671 -3.50 -28.43 8.53
CA ALA A 671 -2.38 -27.52 8.70
C ALA A 671 -1.28 -27.87 7.69
N HIS A 672 -0.83 -26.90 6.91
CA HIS A 672 0.20 -27.07 5.88
C HIS A 672 1.40 -26.16 6.15
N MET A 673 2.59 -26.74 6.27
CA MET A 673 3.85 -25.99 6.36
C MET A 673 4.14 -25.34 5.00
N TYR A 674 4.01 -24.02 4.93
CA TYR A 674 4.12 -23.21 3.71
C TYR A 674 5.51 -22.56 3.56
N LYS A 675 6.10 -22.13 4.68
CA LYS A 675 7.48 -21.61 4.75
C LYS A 675 8.15 -22.16 6.01
N SER A 676 9.37 -22.67 5.88
CA SER A 676 10.31 -22.89 6.98
C SER A 676 11.73 -22.87 6.41
N ALA A 677 12.70 -22.48 7.23
CA ALA A 677 14.12 -22.55 6.85
C ALA A 677 14.71 -23.98 6.98
N SER A 678 14.08 -24.86 7.77
CA SER A 678 14.63 -26.18 8.14
C SER A 678 13.66 -27.35 7.99
N LEU A 679 12.35 -27.08 7.89
CA LEU A 679 11.30 -28.13 7.88
C LEU A 679 10.69 -28.31 6.47
N PRO A 680 10.48 -29.56 6.00
CA PRO A 680 9.90 -29.82 4.70
C PRO A 680 8.40 -29.45 4.65
N ALA A 681 7.95 -28.95 3.50
CA ALA A 681 6.53 -28.69 3.27
C ALA A 681 5.71 -29.99 3.41
N ARG A 682 4.80 -30.01 4.39
CA ARG A 682 3.93 -31.16 4.70
C ARG A 682 2.55 -30.66 5.11
N THR A 683 1.53 -31.47 4.87
CA THR A 683 0.16 -31.23 5.33
C THR A 683 -0.22 -32.29 6.38
N VAL A 684 -0.90 -31.88 7.45
CA VAL A 684 -1.43 -32.78 8.50
C VAL A 684 -2.87 -32.44 8.86
N PRO A 685 -3.71 -33.45 9.19
CA PRO A 685 -5.06 -33.21 9.70
C PRO A 685 -5.02 -32.77 11.18
N TYR A 686 -6.00 -31.97 11.60
CA TYR A 686 -6.22 -31.66 13.01
C TYR A 686 -7.71 -31.45 13.35
N PHE A 687 -8.02 -31.54 14.64
CA PHE A 687 -9.37 -31.45 15.17
C PHE A 687 -9.43 -30.42 16.31
N VAL A 688 -10.34 -29.46 16.23
CA VAL A 688 -10.71 -28.62 17.37
C VAL A 688 -11.75 -29.40 18.20
N THR A 689 -11.48 -29.62 19.48
CA THR A 689 -12.29 -30.43 20.39
C THR A 689 -12.49 -29.71 21.73
N ALA A 690 -13.37 -30.22 22.60
CA ALA A 690 -13.53 -29.68 23.96
C ALA A 690 -12.20 -29.64 24.75
N ASP A 691 -11.33 -30.63 24.56
CA ASP A 691 -10.00 -30.67 25.21
C ASP A 691 -8.96 -29.74 24.54
N GLY A 692 -9.29 -29.03 23.46
CA GLY A 692 -8.35 -28.21 22.65
C GLY A 692 -8.12 -28.77 21.24
N ILE A 693 -7.04 -28.37 20.58
CA ILE A 693 -6.59 -28.90 19.29
C ILE A 693 -5.88 -30.25 19.49
N ARG A 694 -6.27 -31.25 18.68
CA ARG A 694 -5.77 -32.62 18.78
C ARG A 694 -5.51 -33.22 17.40
N GLY A 695 -4.58 -34.16 17.35
CA GLY A 695 -4.27 -34.97 16.16
C GLY A 695 -5.39 -35.92 15.75
N ALA A 696 -5.17 -36.65 14.67
CA ALA A 696 -6.13 -37.63 14.18
C ALA A 696 -6.21 -38.84 15.13
N ARG A 697 -7.43 -39.20 15.54
CA ARG A 697 -7.64 -40.44 16.32
C ARG A 697 -7.19 -41.63 15.49
N ARG A 698 -6.04 -42.23 15.86
CA ARG A 698 -5.65 -43.59 15.46
C ARG A 698 -6.86 -44.51 15.61
N LYS A 699 -7.43 -44.99 14.49
CA LYS A 699 -8.35 -46.12 14.52
C LYS A 699 -7.62 -47.26 15.25
N LYS A 700 -8.20 -47.81 16.32
CA LYS A 700 -7.71 -49.07 16.88
C LYS A 700 -7.67 -50.08 15.73
N ARG A 701 -6.52 -50.73 15.50
CA ARG A 701 -6.53 -52.01 14.77
C ARG A 701 -7.48 -52.92 15.54
N ALA A 702 -8.53 -53.41 14.89
CA ALA A 702 -9.34 -54.47 15.45
C ALA A 702 -8.43 -55.69 15.63
N ALA A 703 -8.44 -56.27 16.83
CA ALA A 703 -7.70 -57.47 17.13
C ALA A 703 -8.66 -58.67 17.06
N ASP A 704 -8.30 -59.60 16.18
CA ASP A 704 -8.78 -60.99 16.13
C ASP A 704 -10.23 -61.27 15.67
N GLY A 705 -10.46 -62.51 15.21
CA GLY A 705 -11.76 -63.11 14.95
C GLY A 705 -12.24 -63.16 13.49
N GLY A 706 -12.03 -64.30 12.81
CA GLY A 706 -12.78 -64.68 11.60
C GLY A 706 -11.96 -65.35 10.50
N ALA A 707 -12.33 -66.58 10.10
CA ALA A 707 -11.67 -67.33 9.03
C ALA A 707 -12.34 -67.12 7.65
N GLY A 708 -11.54 -67.19 6.58
CA GLY A 708 -11.98 -67.16 5.17
C GLY A 708 -10.97 -67.86 4.25
N PRO A 709 -11.39 -68.50 3.15
CA PRO A 709 -10.59 -69.50 2.42
C PRO A 709 -9.65 -68.92 1.32
N PRO A 710 -8.72 -69.72 0.76
CA PRO A 710 -7.63 -69.25 -0.10
C PRO A 710 -7.89 -69.41 -1.62
N GLY A 711 -7.02 -68.77 -2.42
CA GLY A 711 -6.84 -69.04 -3.86
C GLY A 711 -7.16 -67.85 -4.76
N GLY A 712 -6.25 -67.54 -5.70
CA GLY A 712 -6.40 -66.45 -6.66
C GLY A 712 -5.06 -65.95 -7.22
N GLU A 713 -4.60 -66.55 -8.32
CA GLU A 713 -3.44 -66.09 -9.07
C GLU A 713 -3.84 -65.03 -10.13
N ALA A 714 -2.81 -64.41 -10.73
CA ALA A 714 -2.86 -63.44 -11.83
C ALA A 714 -3.49 -62.06 -11.52
N GLY A 715 -3.07 -60.99 -12.19
CA GLY A 715 -2.03 -60.89 -13.21
C GLY A 715 -1.69 -59.44 -13.55
N ALA A 716 -0.61 -59.23 -14.31
CA ALA A 716 -0.23 -57.89 -14.79
C ALA A 716 -1.03 -57.48 -16.04
N ALA A 717 -1.38 -56.20 -16.15
CA ALA A 717 -1.86 -55.58 -17.37
C ALA A 717 -1.55 -54.07 -17.37
N ASP A 718 -1.09 -53.56 -18.52
CA ASP A 718 -1.01 -52.12 -18.80
C ASP A 718 -2.41 -51.49 -18.96
N GLY A 719 -2.53 -50.17 -18.78
CA GLY A 719 -3.79 -49.45 -18.95
C GLY A 719 -3.66 -47.93 -18.88
N ALA A 720 -3.45 -47.28 -20.01
CA ALA A 720 -3.17 -45.85 -20.09
C ALA A 720 -4.36 -44.93 -19.73
N GLY A 721 -4.06 -43.86 -18.98
CA GLY A 721 -4.52 -42.49 -19.28
C GLY A 721 -5.99 -42.12 -19.04
N ALA A 722 -6.24 -41.37 -17.96
CA ALA A 722 -7.45 -40.54 -17.82
C ALA A 722 -7.11 -39.12 -17.33
N LYS A 723 -7.60 -38.15 -18.09
CA LYS A 723 -7.51 -36.68 -17.98
C LYS A 723 -7.59 -36.11 -16.55
N ARG A 724 -6.79 -35.06 -16.28
CA ARG A 724 -7.16 -34.04 -15.29
C ARG A 724 -8.24 -33.12 -15.87
N GLN A 725 -9.36 -33.01 -15.16
CA GLN A 725 -10.34 -31.92 -15.21
C GLN A 725 -10.92 -31.79 -13.79
N GLN A 726 -11.09 -30.60 -13.23
CA GLN A 726 -10.56 -29.30 -13.64
C GLN A 726 -10.30 -28.45 -12.38
#